data_AF-A0A9D9M0M7-F1
#
_entry.id   AF-A0A9D9M0M7-F1
#
_cell.length_a   1.000
_cell.length_b   1.000
_cell.length_c   1.000
_cell.angle_alpha   90.00
_cell.angle_beta   90.00
_cell.angle_gamma   90.00
#
_symmetry.space_group_name_H-M   'P 1'
#
loop_
_entity.id
_entity.type
_entity.pdbx_description
1 polymer ?
#
loop_
_entity_poly.entity_id
_entity_poly.type
_entity_poly.pdbx_seq_one_letter_code
_entity_poly.pdbx_strand_id
1 'polypeptide(L)'
;MKNTILKHTLFLIITLSIIFSFAITSCGGGGGGGGGGTAAGPAPSSTDDSSSGSSSSPAAAPAPVPSALAEITSFSFTQADNDVLNADLNGNPQTVNDVASVQVYYAFNSQQSQDFENLKPVIEISAGASISPEPDATQNFTSDVVYTVTAEDGTTTKEWTVSVQQTSPTQRKIEYDTDEGSINCEAQGVFNVEQGITLPSRANVTKPNCYFAGWMEESNGGQIVSGWGANQRQNDVSLKAYWKPAPYIEGHNIYANGIPVYVKNDGGKTMVSFYDDETNEEIKLSDINADAEYQDLTGYTLYAGDSGNTNASGIPPTDGSITMLGGTLSNIYGYNRDGTNLVGNVTIDIRGGTVSTDVVGYNGGTSNQPANTVLNISGNPTIGDKYDNGIWLNSLTSQIVTINGSISSNAEAITLIANHSNISEGTTIATFTSGSADAGKFKLLRDDTHRTVNVNSSGSNIVIIGSFELPDSTRVTWIGEDEFTIGTGNVNSGGTIFSVFADGGFLTVTETTLTGARFDMGIPLDNNNKEDGYDSSLSTSKKYRYIQFTSEAGNITAKNADTFLSKIHFHTISGASVKVRINLETVPITGNGYTLNQDVFYLDGSFYKKSAWFATGGKSWPEAYDEAKAQTFNGLQGYLMTITSDAENKFVYDQIFKAEQEAGKSPDDFGSWIGGTRITPRNGYDASTWGWDKDSLNKSGKATWNLVELNDSWAWACGPEAGKVFYTKAKYGANKNYRAASMYSSWSNKTDCELNGIEYYYTDDVEPNNGNNDPAKKDAEYYTQYTGRYVWNDGHEKGNGYSGSQKRWQIHYYIVEFTPYEATAYGPGQRATKTALHAEREYNKN
;
A
#
# COMPACT_ATOMS: atom_id res chain seq x y z
N MET A 1 18.90 -50.32 31.32
CA MET A 1 19.50 -50.20 32.68
C MET A 1 18.97 -48.89 33.24
N LYS A 2 18.47 -48.78 34.48
CA LYS A 2 19.12 -49.00 35.80
C LYS A 2 20.39 -48.15 35.97
N ASN A 3 20.67 -47.44 37.07
CA ASN A 3 19.91 -46.93 38.23
C ASN A 3 20.63 -45.60 38.65
N THR A 4 20.02 -44.52 39.14
CA THR A 4 19.30 -44.28 40.42
C THR A 4 20.17 -44.35 41.69
N ILE A 5 19.91 -43.43 42.66
CA ILE A 5 20.32 -43.37 44.10
C ILE A 5 21.66 -42.65 44.41
N LEU A 6 21.84 -41.86 45.50
CA LEU A 6 20.98 -40.95 46.32
C LEU A 6 21.86 -40.28 47.44
N LYS A 7 21.24 -39.38 48.25
CA LYS A 7 21.57 -38.89 49.61
C LYS A 7 22.25 -37.51 49.69
N HIS A 8 21.86 -36.58 50.59
CA HIS A 8 20.72 -36.56 51.54
C HIS A 8 20.36 -35.08 51.92
N THR A 9 19.05 -34.76 51.93
CA THR A 9 18.22 -34.03 52.95
C THR A 9 18.79 -32.80 53.75
N LEU A 10 18.00 -31.80 54.20
CA LEU A 10 16.65 -31.88 54.80
C LEU A 10 15.86 -30.52 54.86
N PHE A 11 14.61 -30.49 54.34
CA PHE A 11 13.40 -29.68 54.74
C PHE A 11 13.45 -28.12 54.79
N LEU A 12 12.37 -27.28 54.68
CA LEU A 12 10.86 -27.32 54.62
C LEU A 12 10.40 -25.92 54.05
N ILE A 13 9.18 -25.47 53.66
CA ILE A 13 7.78 -25.92 53.35
C ILE A 13 7.09 -24.76 52.50
N ILE A 14 6.21 -24.94 51.48
CA ILE A 14 4.70 -25.02 51.42
C ILE A 14 3.93 -23.74 51.84
N THR A 15 2.91 -23.17 51.13
CA THR A 15 2.11 -23.47 49.88
C THR A 15 1.47 -22.14 49.33
N LEU A 16 1.12 -21.88 48.03
CA LEU A 16 0.15 -22.49 47.07
C LEU A 16 -1.35 -22.21 47.48
N SER A 17 -2.42 -21.86 46.72
CA SER A 17 -2.81 -21.56 45.29
C SER A 17 -4.39 -21.56 45.19
N ILE A 18 -5.23 -21.32 44.13
CA ILE A 18 -5.16 -20.99 42.67
C ILE A 18 -6.56 -20.54 42.06
N ILE A 19 -6.62 -19.46 41.24
CA ILE A 19 -7.37 -19.22 39.95
C ILE A 19 -8.95 -19.21 39.81
N PHE A 20 -9.47 -18.31 38.91
CA PHE A 20 -10.79 -18.24 38.19
C PHE A 20 -12.08 -17.79 38.94
N SER A 21 -13.17 -17.23 38.34
CA SER A 21 -13.37 -16.46 37.06
C SER A 21 -14.83 -15.93 36.84
N PHE A 22 -14.97 -14.79 36.12
CA PHE A 22 -16.11 -14.32 35.26
C PHE A 22 -17.55 -14.02 35.80
N ALA A 23 -17.91 -12.72 35.82
CA ALA A 23 -19.13 -12.04 35.27
C ALA A 23 -20.58 -12.49 35.72
N ILE A 24 -21.71 -11.80 35.44
CA ILE A 24 -22.08 -10.65 34.57
C ILE A 24 -23.18 -9.75 35.23
N THR A 25 -23.34 -8.51 34.74
CA THR A 25 -24.43 -7.49 34.91
C THR A 25 -25.84 -7.89 35.42
N SER A 26 -26.55 -6.97 36.13
CA SER A 26 -27.71 -6.20 35.56
C SER A 26 -28.49 -5.29 36.55
N CYS A 27 -29.02 -4.19 36.00
CA CYS A 27 -29.80 -3.04 36.49
C CYS A 27 -31.03 -3.22 37.43
N GLY A 28 -31.38 -2.12 38.13
CA GLY A 28 -32.70 -1.80 38.75
C GLY A 28 -32.78 -2.02 40.27
N GLY A 29 -33.32 -1.16 41.15
CA GLY A 29 -34.17 0.04 41.00
C GLY A 29 -35.60 -0.22 41.54
N GLY A 30 -36.27 0.62 42.35
CA GLY A 30 -35.90 1.88 43.01
C GLY A 30 -37.14 2.57 43.65
N GLY A 31 -36.92 3.63 44.47
CA GLY A 31 -37.98 4.47 45.09
C GLY A 31 -38.47 4.00 46.48
N GLY A 32 -39.11 4.86 47.30
CA GLY A 32 -39.32 6.31 47.15
C GLY A 32 -40.33 6.93 48.15
N GLY A 33 -40.43 8.28 48.15
CA GLY A 33 -41.33 9.09 48.99
C GLY A 33 -40.64 9.71 50.23
N GLY A 34 -40.95 10.92 50.70
CA GLY A 34 -41.85 12.00 50.25
C GLY A 34 -41.66 13.23 51.18
N GLY A 35 -42.27 14.41 51.00
CA GLY A 35 -43.20 14.93 49.99
C GLY A 35 -43.76 16.32 50.40
N GLY A 36 -44.72 16.88 49.63
CA GLY A 36 -45.46 18.12 49.97
C GLY A 36 -45.04 19.37 49.17
N GLY A 37 -45.99 20.26 48.81
CA GLY A 37 -45.62 21.49 48.07
C GLY A 37 -46.65 22.31 47.27
N THR A 38 -47.96 22.07 47.37
CA THR A 38 -49.06 22.99 46.94
C THR A 38 -49.24 23.47 45.46
N ALA A 39 -50.52 23.40 45.02
CA ALA A 39 -51.27 24.39 44.22
C ALA A 39 -51.42 24.26 42.68
N ALA A 40 -52.68 24.53 42.27
CA ALA A 40 -53.22 24.83 40.92
C ALA A 40 -53.20 23.73 39.82
N GLY A 41 -54.32 23.62 39.10
CA GLY A 41 -54.48 22.84 37.85
C GLY A 41 -54.71 23.77 36.63
N PRO A 42 -55.43 23.39 35.55
CA PRO A 42 -56.35 22.24 35.43
C PRO A 42 -56.19 21.37 34.15
N ALA A 43 -57.10 20.39 34.02
CA ALA A 43 -57.73 19.77 32.83
C ALA A 43 -57.40 20.33 31.40
N PRO A 44 -57.50 19.52 30.30
CA PRO A 44 -58.64 18.62 30.06
C PRO A 44 -58.46 17.33 29.21
N SER A 45 -59.58 16.60 29.07
CA SER A 45 -60.01 15.68 27.99
C SER A 45 -59.08 14.53 27.56
N SER A 46 -59.44 13.24 27.65
CA SER A 46 -60.69 12.50 27.33
C SER A 46 -60.99 12.34 25.84
N THR A 47 -60.86 11.12 25.34
CA THR A 47 -61.64 10.60 24.20
C THR A 47 -61.67 9.08 24.30
N ASP A 48 -62.87 8.50 24.39
CA ASP A 48 -63.07 7.07 24.14
C ASP A 48 -63.06 6.81 22.63
N ASP A 49 -62.59 5.65 22.20
CA ASP A 49 -63.40 4.80 21.32
C ASP A 49 -63.11 3.32 21.62
N SER A 50 -64.04 2.44 21.25
CA SER A 50 -64.05 1.04 21.66
C SER A 50 -64.42 0.13 20.50
N SER A 51 -63.68 -0.97 20.32
CA SER A 51 -64.11 -2.05 19.42
C SER A 51 -63.70 -3.43 19.93
N SER A 52 -64.61 -4.38 19.75
CA SER A 52 -64.40 -5.82 19.98
C SER A 52 -63.39 -6.41 18.99
N GLY A 53 -62.61 -7.45 19.31
CA GLY A 53 -62.62 -8.29 20.51
C GLY A 53 -62.61 -9.78 20.14
N SER A 54 -61.87 -10.60 20.89
CA SER A 54 -61.92 -12.07 20.80
C SER A 54 -61.61 -12.69 22.15
N SER A 55 -62.15 -13.88 22.43
CA SER A 55 -62.08 -14.51 23.75
C SER A 55 -61.18 -15.75 23.76
N SER A 56 -60.17 -15.71 24.63
CA SER A 56 -59.49 -16.89 25.17
C SER A 56 -59.37 -16.71 26.68
N SER A 57 -59.69 -17.74 27.46
CA SER A 57 -59.64 -17.67 28.93
C SER A 57 -58.17 -17.64 29.39
N PRO A 58 -57.74 -16.65 30.19
CA PRO A 58 -56.40 -16.67 30.78
C PRO A 58 -56.29 -17.84 31.78
N ALA A 59 -55.17 -18.54 31.76
CA ALA A 59 -54.86 -19.53 32.78
C ALA A 59 -54.69 -18.84 34.15
N ALA A 60 -54.96 -19.58 35.23
CA ALA A 60 -54.70 -19.08 36.58
C ALA A 60 -53.20 -18.77 36.74
N ALA A 61 -52.87 -17.59 37.26
CA ALA A 61 -51.49 -17.23 37.57
C ALA A 61 -50.90 -18.22 38.60
N PRO A 62 -49.61 -18.59 38.47
CA PRO A 62 -48.93 -19.31 39.55
C PRO A 62 -48.92 -18.46 40.82
N ALA A 63 -48.97 -19.12 41.98
CA ALA A 63 -48.75 -18.45 43.25
C ALA A 63 -47.35 -17.81 43.27
N PRO A 64 -47.15 -16.67 43.96
CA PRO A 64 -45.82 -16.09 44.12
C PRO A 64 -44.88 -17.11 44.78
N VAL A 65 -43.68 -17.24 44.22
CA VAL A 65 -42.61 -18.05 44.79
C VAL A 65 -41.97 -17.23 45.92
N PRO A 66 -41.88 -17.74 47.15
CA PRO A 66 -41.20 -17.05 48.25
C PRO A 66 -39.75 -16.69 47.92
N SER A 67 -39.29 -15.55 48.42
CA SER A 67 -37.92 -15.09 48.27
C SER A 67 -36.91 -15.99 49.00
N ALA A 68 -35.79 -16.27 48.33
CA ALA A 68 -34.61 -16.94 48.90
C ALA A 68 -33.55 -15.94 49.44
N LEU A 69 -33.86 -14.64 49.50
CA LEU A 69 -32.94 -13.63 49.99
C LEU A 69 -32.90 -13.61 51.53
N ALA A 70 -31.69 -13.74 52.08
CA ALA A 70 -31.41 -13.74 53.52
C ALA A 70 -30.41 -12.62 53.88
N GLU A 71 -30.61 -11.44 53.30
CA GLU A 71 -29.72 -10.29 53.47
C GLU A 71 -30.17 -9.36 54.62
N ILE A 72 -29.20 -8.85 55.40
CA ILE A 72 -29.36 -7.60 56.17
C ILE A 72 -29.15 -6.45 55.17
N THR A 73 -30.16 -5.58 55.03
CA THR A 73 -30.15 -4.46 54.08
C THR A 73 -29.74 -3.14 54.73
N SER A 74 -29.93 -3.00 56.04
CA SER A 74 -29.49 -1.85 56.83
C SER A 74 -29.21 -2.27 58.26
N PHE A 75 -28.25 -1.60 58.91
CA PHE A 75 -27.94 -1.78 60.33
C PHE A 75 -27.44 -0.46 60.92
N SER A 76 -27.99 -0.01 62.04
CA SER A 76 -27.45 1.11 62.80
C SER A 76 -27.75 0.99 64.29
N PHE A 77 -27.05 1.79 65.10
CA PHE A 77 -27.48 2.15 66.45
C PHE A 77 -27.84 3.63 66.45
N THR A 78 -29.10 3.96 66.74
CA THR A 78 -29.54 5.35 66.88
C THR A 78 -29.18 5.86 68.28
N GLN A 79 -28.75 7.11 68.40
CA GLN A 79 -28.62 7.80 69.68
C GLN A 79 -29.96 7.89 70.41
N ALA A 80 -31.08 7.96 69.67
CA ALA A 80 -32.43 8.06 70.23
C ALA A 80 -32.94 6.78 70.92
N ASP A 81 -32.46 5.59 70.51
CA ASP A 81 -32.73 4.32 71.22
C ASP A 81 -31.62 3.97 72.21
N ASN A 82 -30.48 4.67 72.18
CA ASN A 82 -29.27 4.36 72.92
C ASN A 82 -28.61 5.63 73.49
N ASP A 83 -29.15 6.17 74.60
CA ASP A 83 -28.67 7.41 75.26
C ASP A 83 -27.15 7.42 75.61
N VAL A 84 -26.51 6.25 75.66
CA VAL A 84 -25.05 6.12 75.87
C VAL A 84 -24.22 6.48 74.62
N LEU A 85 -24.85 6.62 73.46
CA LEU A 85 -24.16 6.95 72.21
C LEU A 85 -24.01 8.46 72.03
N ASN A 86 -22.79 8.91 71.73
CA ASN A 86 -22.50 10.32 71.47
C ASN A 86 -22.97 10.81 70.07
N ALA A 87 -23.27 9.88 69.15
CA ALA A 87 -23.88 10.10 67.84
C ALA A 87 -24.44 8.77 67.31
N ASP A 88 -25.28 8.81 66.27
CA ASP A 88 -25.71 7.60 65.54
C ASP A 88 -24.50 6.84 64.97
N LEU A 89 -24.48 5.51 65.13
CA LEU A 89 -23.43 4.64 64.61
C LEU A 89 -24.01 3.74 63.50
N ASN A 90 -23.62 4.00 62.26
CA ASN A 90 -24.08 3.22 61.10
C ASN A 90 -23.16 2.02 60.86
N GLY A 91 -23.77 0.87 60.60
CA GLY A 91 -23.08 -0.33 60.12
C GLY A 91 -22.96 -0.32 58.60
N ASN A 92 -21.99 -1.08 58.09
CA ASN A 92 -21.84 -1.37 56.66
C ASN A 92 -22.07 -2.88 56.42
N PRO A 93 -23.30 -3.31 56.08
CA PRO A 93 -23.59 -4.71 55.72
C PRO A 93 -22.93 -5.07 54.38
N GLN A 94 -22.12 -6.13 54.37
CA GLN A 94 -21.41 -6.59 53.18
C GLN A 94 -21.20 -8.11 53.20
N THR A 95 -21.31 -8.75 52.03
CA THR A 95 -20.90 -10.15 51.82
C THR A 95 -19.66 -10.18 50.95
N VAL A 96 -18.58 -10.79 51.44
CA VAL A 96 -17.30 -10.90 50.73
C VAL A 96 -16.82 -12.35 50.83
N ASN A 97 -16.62 -13.00 49.67
CA ASN A 97 -16.23 -14.43 49.59
C ASN A 97 -17.16 -15.34 50.44
N ASP A 98 -18.47 -15.18 50.26
CA ASP A 98 -19.56 -15.86 50.97
C ASP A 98 -19.63 -15.63 52.50
N VAL A 99 -18.74 -14.82 53.08
CA VAL A 99 -18.82 -14.38 54.49
C VAL A 99 -19.61 -13.07 54.57
N ALA A 100 -20.72 -13.09 55.30
CA ALA A 100 -21.54 -11.89 55.52
C ALA A 100 -21.23 -11.24 56.87
N SER A 101 -21.07 -9.92 56.86
CA SER A 101 -20.69 -9.15 58.05
C SER A 101 -21.26 -7.75 58.04
N VAL A 102 -21.39 -7.17 59.23
CA VAL A 102 -21.68 -5.75 59.42
C VAL A 102 -20.54 -5.14 60.23
N GLN A 103 -19.79 -4.23 59.61
CA GLN A 103 -18.77 -3.45 60.32
C GLN A 103 -19.38 -2.13 60.80
N VAL A 104 -19.35 -1.89 62.11
CA VAL A 104 -19.78 -0.64 62.74
C VAL A 104 -18.56 0.05 63.32
N TYR A 105 -18.30 1.30 62.93
CA TYR A 105 -17.13 2.05 63.39
C TYR A 105 -17.49 3.23 64.28
N TYR A 106 -16.79 3.38 65.41
CA TYR A 106 -16.86 4.56 66.28
C TYR A 106 -15.52 5.28 66.35
N ALA A 107 -15.54 6.60 66.57
CA ALA A 107 -14.34 7.42 66.50
C ALA A 107 -13.37 7.16 67.67
N PHE A 108 -12.07 7.31 67.41
CA PHE A 108 -11.04 7.12 68.43
C PHE A 108 -11.28 7.97 69.69
N ASN A 109 -11.33 7.32 70.86
CA ASN A 109 -11.66 7.90 72.17
C ASN A 109 -13.04 8.60 72.26
N SER A 110 -13.97 8.38 71.32
CA SER A 110 -15.32 8.93 71.41
C SER A 110 -16.26 8.11 72.28
N GLN A 111 -15.91 6.86 72.62
CA GLN A 111 -16.65 5.91 73.47
C GLN A 111 -15.68 4.98 74.23
N GLN A 112 -16.20 4.26 75.23
CA GLN A 112 -15.53 3.19 75.96
C GLN A 112 -16.24 1.85 75.73
N SER A 113 -15.55 0.73 76.00
CA SER A 113 -16.12 -0.61 75.79
C SER A 113 -17.45 -0.86 76.53
N GLN A 114 -17.69 -0.21 77.68
CA GLN A 114 -18.91 -0.37 78.47
C GLN A 114 -20.16 0.16 77.76
N ASP A 115 -20.00 1.15 76.87
CA ASP A 115 -21.10 1.79 76.16
C ASP A 115 -21.74 0.86 75.10
N PHE A 116 -21.08 -0.27 74.79
CA PHE A 116 -21.54 -1.28 73.84
C PHE A 116 -22.15 -2.53 74.50
N GLU A 117 -22.25 -2.57 75.84
CA GLU A 117 -22.73 -3.76 76.57
C GLU A 117 -24.24 -4.01 76.44
N ASN A 118 -25.05 -2.98 76.14
CA ASN A 118 -26.51 -3.05 76.17
C ASN A 118 -27.16 -2.20 75.05
N LEU A 119 -26.69 -2.35 73.81
CA LEU A 119 -27.23 -1.58 72.68
C LEU A 119 -28.44 -2.26 72.03
N LYS A 120 -29.41 -1.46 71.62
CA LYS A 120 -30.54 -1.85 70.78
C LYS A 120 -30.26 -1.41 69.33
N PRO A 121 -30.05 -2.34 68.38
CA PRO A 121 -29.87 -2.00 66.98
C PRO A 121 -31.20 -1.66 66.29
N VAL A 122 -31.10 -0.98 65.15
CA VAL A 122 -32.13 -0.91 64.12
C VAL A 122 -31.62 -1.71 62.94
N ILE A 123 -32.31 -2.80 62.59
CA ILE A 123 -31.90 -3.72 61.53
C ILE A 123 -33.04 -3.83 60.51
N GLU A 124 -32.71 -3.62 59.24
CA GLU A 124 -33.59 -3.94 58.11
C GLU A 124 -33.08 -5.21 57.43
N ILE A 125 -34.02 -6.06 56.99
CA ILE A 125 -33.74 -7.34 56.35
C ILE A 125 -34.54 -7.49 55.06
N SER A 126 -34.15 -8.47 54.25
CA SER A 126 -34.86 -8.89 53.04
C SER A 126 -36.36 -9.05 53.29
N ALA A 127 -37.20 -8.54 52.38
CA ALA A 127 -38.65 -8.61 52.54
C ALA A 127 -39.15 -10.06 52.65
N GLY A 128 -40.01 -10.33 53.64
CA GLY A 128 -40.52 -11.67 53.95
C GLY A 128 -39.56 -12.55 54.77
N ALA A 129 -38.30 -12.15 54.96
CA ALA A 129 -37.37 -12.85 55.83
C ALA A 129 -37.67 -12.64 57.32
N SER A 130 -37.03 -13.44 58.16
CA SER A 130 -36.99 -13.32 59.62
C SER A 130 -35.53 -13.34 60.10
N ILE A 131 -35.27 -12.82 61.30
CA ILE A 131 -33.92 -12.71 61.87
C ILE A 131 -33.90 -13.16 63.33
N SER A 132 -32.82 -13.80 63.76
CA SER A 132 -32.57 -14.17 65.15
C SER A 132 -31.10 -13.88 65.51
N PRO A 133 -30.78 -13.20 66.63
CA PRO A 133 -31.69 -12.66 67.64
C PRO A 133 -32.65 -11.58 67.11
N GLU A 134 -33.77 -11.38 67.83
CA GLU A 134 -34.72 -10.31 67.52
C GLU A 134 -34.05 -8.93 67.66
N PRO A 135 -34.25 -7.99 66.72
CA PRO A 135 -33.49 -6.75 66.66
C PRO A 135 -33.93 -5.71 67.70
N ASP A 136 -35.12 -5.83 68.28
CA ASP A 136 -35.62 -4.90 69.29
C ASP A 136 -35.09 -5.18 70.71
N ALA A 137 -34.42 -6.32 70.91
CA ALA A 137 -33.76 -6.69 72.15
C ALA A 137 -32.40 -6.00 72.32
N THR A 138 -32.11 -5.51 73.53
CA THR A 138 -30.78 -5.01 73.91
C THR A 138 -29.75 -6.13 73.94
N GLN A 139 -28.62 -5.93 73.26
CA GLN A 139 -27.56 -6.93 73.06
C GLN A 139 -26.17 -6.34 73.37
N ASN A 140 -25.21 -7.22 73.62
CA ASN A 140 -23.84 -6.86 73.97
C ASN A 140 -22.93 -6.99 72.74
N PHE A 141 -22.38 -5.88 72.28
CA PHE A 141 -21.49 -5.78 71.10
C PHE A 141 -20.03 -5.50 71.49
N THR A 142 -19.62 -5.79 72.73
CA THR A 142 -18.19 -5.81 73.14
C THR A 142 -17.39 -6.96 72.52
N SER A 143 -18.09 -7.90 71.88
CA SER A 143 -17.58 -8.93 70.99
C SER A 143 -18.54 -9.08 69.80
N ASP A 144 -18.07 -9.72 68.74
CA ASP A 144 -18.87 -10.04 67.55
C ASP A 144 -20.20 -10.73 67.90
N VAL A 145 -21.30 -10.28 67.29
CA VAL A 145 -22.65 -10.81 67.45
C VAL A 145 -23.11 -11.44 66.13
N VAL A 146 -23.44 -12.73 66.15
CA VAL A 146 -23.92 -13.45 64.95
C VAL A 146 -25.45 -13.42 64.91
N TYR A 147 -25.98 -12.93 63.79
CA TYR A 147 -27.39 -12.99 63.44
C TYR A 147 -27.62 -14.05 62.37
N THR A 148 -28.66 -14.87 62.51
CA THR A 148 -29.14 -15.75 61.43
C THR A 148 -30.35 -15.09 60.79
N VAL A 149 -30.23 -14.71 59.51
CA VAL A 149 -31.38 -14.33 58.68
C VAL A 149 -31.90 -15.59 57.98
N THR A 150 -33.21 -15.83 58.06
CA THR A 150 -33.92 -16.90 57.34
C THR A 150 -34.84 -16.28 56.31
N ALA A 151 -34.68 -16.66 55.04
CA ALA A 151 -35.45 -16.11 53.92
C ALA A 151 -36.95 -16.48 53.99
N GLU A 152 -37.76 -15.81 53.16
CA GLU A 152 -39.21 -16.05 53.06
C GLU A 152 -39.55 -17.51 52.66
N ASP A 153 -38.66 -18.19 51.94
CA ASP A 153 -38.79 -19.61 51.61
C ASP A 153 -38.74 -20.56 52.82
N GLY A 154 -38.30 -20.08 54.01
CA GLY A 154 -38.26 -20.84 55.26
C GLY A 154 -37.17 -21.93 55.31
N THR A 155 -36.25 -21.95 54.36
CA THR A 155 -35.21 -22.98 54.18
C THR A 155 -33.81 -22.41 53.92
N THR A 156 -33.70 -21.24 53.28
CA THR A 156 -32.45 -20.54 53.02
C THR A 156 -32.07 -19.68 54.21
N THR A 157 -30.91 -19.95 54.81
CA THR A 157 -30.40 -19.26 56.01
C THR A 157 -29.01 -18.68 55.76
N LYS A 158 -28.74 -17.46 56.25
CA LYS A 158 -27.45 -16.78 56.14
C LYS A 158 -27.02 -16.22 57.49
N GLU A 159 -25.81 -16.57 57.92
CA GLU A 159 -25.19 -16.02 59.14
C GLU A 159 -24.49 -14.69 58.83
N TRP A 160 -24.70 -13.71 59.70
CA TRP A 160 -24.21 -12.34 59.59
C TRP A 160 -23.46 -11.95 60.86
N THR A 161 -22.16 -11.73 60.77
CA THR A 161 -21.33 -11.32 61.91
C THR A 161 -21.27 -9.80 62.04
N VAL A 162 -21.91 -9.24 63.07
CA VAL A 162 -21.85 -7.82 63.42
C VAL A 162 -20.68 -7.59 64.38
N SER A 163 -19.75 -6.70 64.04
CA SER A 163 -18.64 -6.32 64.94
C SER A 163 -18.50 -4.80 65.04
N VAL A 164 -18.36 -4.30 66.28
CA VAL A 164 -18.18 -2.88 66.57
C VAL A 164 -16.71 -2.59 66.85
N GLN A 165 -16.10 -1.66 66.13
CA GLN A 165 -14.66 -1.40 66.17
C GLN A 165 -14.34 0.10 66.31
N GLN A 166 -13.29 0.41 67.07
CA GLN A 166 -12.76 1.77 67.20
C GLN A 166 -11.90 2.11 65.97
N THR A 167 -12.08 3.29 65.38
CA THR A 167 -11.17 3.76 64.33
C THR A 167 -9.78 4.05 64.89
N SER A 168 -8.74 3.84 64.08
CA SER A 168 -7.37 4.20 64.45
C SER A 168 -7.20 5.72 64.53
N PRO A 169 -6.45 6.28 65.49
CA PRO A 169 -6.13 7.71 65.50
C PRO A 169 -5.31 8.15 64.26
N THR A 170 -4.75 7.18 63.53
CA THR A 170 -3.95 7.37 62.31
C THR A 170 -4.72 7.14 61.01
N GLN A 171 -6.00 6.72 61.05
CA GLN A 171 -6.83 6.60 59.85
C GLN A 171 -7.45 7.95 59.47
N ARG A 172 -7.50 8.24 58.16
CA ARG A 172 -8.15 9.42 57.58
C ARG A 172 -9.00 9.03 56.38
N LYS A 173 -10.10 9.75 56.17
CA LYS A 173 -11.01 9.57 55.03
C LYS A 173 -10.38 10.15 53.76
N ILE A 174 -10.67 9.52 52.64
CA ILE A 174 -10.42 10.07 51.31
C ILE A 174 -11.69 9.95 50.45
N GLU A 175 -12.03 11.03 49.75
CA GLU A 175 -13.18 11.15 48.86
C GLU A 175 -12.70 11.45 47.44
N TYR A 176 -13.34 10.84 46.45
CA TYR A 176 -13.02 11.02 45.04
C TYR A 176 -14.24 11.60 44.31
N ASP A 177 -14.17 12.88 43.93
CA ASP A 177 -15.03 13.45 42.89
C ASP A 177 -14.43 13.09 41.52
N THR A 178 -15.06 12.16 40.82
CA THR A 178 -14.62 11.72 39.49
C THR A 178 -15.02 12.66 38.36
N ASP A 179 -15.81 13.71 38.64
CA ASP A 179 -16.39 14.61 37.64
C ASP A 179 -17.08 13.81 36.52
N GLU A 180 -18.12 13.05 36.85
CA GLU A 180 -18.83 12.11 35.95
C GLU A 180 -17.99 10.95 35.36
N GLY A 181 -16.69 10.88 35.64
CA GLY A 181 -15.85 9.73 35.31
C GLY A 181 -16.12 8.50 36.20
N SER A 182 -15.50 7.37 35.87
CA SER A 182 -15.56 6.11 36.64
C SER A 182 -14.17 5.66 37.08
N ILE A 183 -14.07 5.06 38.27
CA ILE A 183 -12.85 4.39 38.75
C ILE A 183 -13.03 2.87 38.60
N ASN A 184 -12.13 2.23 37.85
CA ASN A 184 -12.24 0.83 37.44
C ASN A 184 -11.35 -0.08 38.30
N CYS A 185 -11.10 0.30 39.56
CA CYS A 185 -10.33 -0.46 40.54
C CYS A 185 -10.88 -0.25 41.96
N GLU A 186 -10.47 -1.09 42.91
CA GLU A 186 -10.75 -0.91 44.33
C GLU A 186 -10.03 0.34 44.88
N ALA A 187 -10.69 1.49 44.83
CA ALA A 187 -10.20 2.75 45.42
C ALA A 187 -10.35 2.70 46.95
N GLN A 188 -9.26 2.95 47.67
CA GLN A 188 -9.27 2.98 49.14
C GLN A 188 -10.00 4.23 49.62
N GLY A 189 -11.14 4.10 50.31
CA GLY A 189 -11.87 5.22 50.92
C GLY A 189 -11.30 5.75 52.25
N VAL A 190 -10.28 5.08 52.79
CA VAL A 190 -9.51 5.50 53.97
C VAL A 190 -8.02 5.17 53.78
N PHE A 191 -7.14 5.98 54.35
CA PHE A 191 -5.69 5.71 54.40
C PHE A 191 -5.14 5.84 55.82
N ASN A 192 -4.00 5.18 56.09
CA ASN A 192 -3.27 5.32 57.35
C ASN A 192 -2.13 6.32 57.16
N VAL A 193 -2.13 7.41 57.94
CA VAL A 193 -1.12 8.49 57.82
C VAL A 193 0.30 7.98 58.05
N GLU A 194 0.51 6.94 58.86
CA GLU A 194 1.84 6.38 59.14
C GLU A 194 2.39 5.52 58.00
N GLN A 195 1.53 5.07 57.07
CA GLN A 195 1.88 4.20 55.95
C GLN A 195 1.87 4.97 54.62
N GLY A 196 0.99 5.97 54.48
CA GLY A 196 0.75 6.67 53.22
C GLY A 196 -0.27 5.96 52.33
N ILE A 197 -0.38 6.40 51.07
CA ILE A 197 -1.27 5.85 50.04
C ILE A 197 -0.73 6.19 48.65
N THR A 198 -0.99 5.30 47.67
CA THR A 198 -0.88 5.59 46.24
C THR A 198 -2.30 5.67 45.66
N LEU A 199 -2.59 6.71 44.88
CA LEU A 199 -3.92 6.97 44.35
C LEU A 199 -4.17 6.20 43.04
N PRO A 200 -5.43 6.01 42.61
CA PRO A 200 -5.76 5.45 41.30
C PRO A 200 -5.03 6.20 40.17
N SER A 201 -4.37 5.46 39.28
CA SER A 201 -3.57 6.00 38.18
C SER A 201 -4.39 6.25 36.90
N ARG A 202 -3.78 6.78 35.83
CA ARG A 202 -4.45 7.02 34.53
C ARG A 202 -5.17 5.78 33.98
N ALA A 203 -4.57 4.60 34.09
CA ALA A 203 -5.18 3.34 33.65
C ALA A 203 -6.33 2.84 34.55
N ASN A 204 -6.56 3.49 35.70
CA ASN A 204 -7.59 3.12 36.68
C ASN A 204 -8.84 4.00 36.59
N VAL A 205 -8.81 5.13 35.85
CA VAL A 205 -9.90 6.12 35.86
C VAL A 205 -10.25 6.53 34.44
N THR A 206 -11.51 6.33 34.03
CA THR A 206 -11.99 6.57 32.67
C THR A 206 -13.15 7.55 32.62
N LYS A 207 -13.09 8.52 31.70
CA LYS A 207 -14.21 9.39 31.28
C LYS A 207 -14.24 9.40 29.75
N PRO A 208 -15.41 9.25 29.08
CA PRO A 208 -15.48 9.24 27.62
C PRO A 208 -14.79 10.45 26.99
N ASN A 209 -14.05 10.20 25.90
CA ASN A 209 -13.39 11.20 25.06
C ASN A 209 -12.37 12.11 25.79
N CYS A 210 -11.93 11.70 26.98
CA CYS A 210 -10.96 12.39 27.83
C CYS A 210 -9.90 11.42 28.37
N TYR A 211 -8.77 11.96 28.83
CA TYR A 211 -7.77 11.23 29.62
C TYR A 211 -7.58 11.84 31.00
N PHE A 212 -7.25 10.98 31.95
CA PHE A 212 -6.98 11.37 33.32
C PHE A 212 -5.58 11.99 33.42
N ALA A 213 -5.53 13.28 33.74
CA ALA A 213 -4.30 14.04 33.93
C ALA A 213 -3.79 13.98 35.39
N GLY A 214 -4.68 13.75 36.36
CA GLY A 214 -4.32 13.54 37.76
C GLY A 214 -5.44 13.85 38.75
N TRP A 215 -5.21 13.59 40.05
CA TRP A 215 -6.08 14.06 41.12
C TRP A 215 -5.65 15.45 41.57
N MET A 216 -6.57 16.41 41.65
CA MET A 216 -6.32 17.72 42.25
C MET A 216 -6.87 17.78 43.67
N GLU A 217 -6.13 18.41 44.58
CA GLU A 217 -6.62 18.74 45.92
C GLU A 217 -6.99 20.24 46.00
N GLU A 218 -8.28 20.54 46.19
CA GLU A 218 -8.76 21.93 46.26
C GLU A 218 -8.12 22.71 47.42
N SER A 219 -7.97 22.08 48.59
CA SER A 219 -7.35 22.69 49.78
C SER A 219 -5.84 22.95 49.65
N ASN A 220 -5.17 22.40 48.62
CA ASN A 220 -3.77 22.67 48.30
C ASN A 220 -3.60 23.45 46.99
N GLY A 221 -4.60 24.27 46.62
CA GLY A 221 -4.50 25.19 45.49
C GLY A 221 -4.51 24.52 44.11
N GLY A 222 -5.09 23.33 43.99
CA GLY A 222 -5.27 22.63 42.71
C GLY A 222 -4.03 21.93 42.16
N GLN A 223 -3.01 21.68 42.99
CA GLN A 223 -1.86 20.87 42.56
C GLN A 223 -2.26 19.40 42.31
N ILE A 224 -1.69 18.80 41.26
CA ILE A 224 -1.84 17.37 40.96
C ILE A 224 -1.08 16.53 42.01
N VAL A 225 -1.76 15.51 42.55
CA VAL A 225 -1.21 14.54 43.49
C VAL A 225 -1.40 13.11 42.98
N SER A 226 -0.40 12.25 43.23
CA SER A 226 -0.42 10.81 42.91
C SER A 226 -0.45 9.91 44.15
N GLY A 227 -0.36 10.49 45.35
CA GLY A 227 -0.26 9.81 46.62
C GLY A 227 0.50 10.63 47.65
N TRP A 228 0.59 10.09 48.86
CA TRP A 228 1.36 10.68 49.97
C TRP A 228 2.17 9.58 50.65
N GLY A 229 3.43 9.87 50.95
CA GLY A 229 4.26 9.02 51.80
C GLY A 229 3.88 9.14 53.28
N ALA A 230 4.44 8.24 54.10
CA ALA A 230 4.27 8.24 55.54
C ALA A 230 4.43 9.64 56.17
N ASN A 231 3.43 10.05 56.95
CA ASN A 231 3.30 11.31 57.69
C ASN A 231 3.22 12.60 56.86
N GLN A 232 3.16 12.52 55.52
CA GLN A 232 3.03 13.69 54.65
C GLN A 232 1.62 14.31 54.65
N ARG A 233 0.59 13.53 55.02
CA ARG A 233 -0.80 13.98 55.15
C ARG A 233 -1.33 13.59 56.53
N GLN A 234 -2.05 14.50 57.21
CA GLN A 234 -2.53 14.31 58.59
C GLN A 234 -4.03 14.57 58.78
N ASN A 235 -4.72 15.00 57.72
CA ASN A 235 -6.14 15.32 57.67
C ASN A 235 -6.82 14.48 56.59
N ASP A 236 -8.15 14.39 56.66
CA ASP A 236 -8.98 13.86 55.58
C ASP A 236 -8.79 14.66 54.28
N VAL A 237 -9.17 14.07 53.13
CA VAL A 237 -8.95 14.67 51.81
C VAL A 237 -10.12 14.42 50.88
N SER A 238 -10.60 15.46 50.22
CA SER A 238 -11.46 15.35 49.05
C SER A 238 -10.65 15.72 47.81
N LEU A 239 -10.65 14.85 46.80
CA LEU A 239 -9.90 14.99 45.55
C LEU A 239 -10.85 15.11 44.37
N LYS A 240 -10.55 15.99 43.42
CA LYS A 240 -11.28 16.10 42.15
C LYS A 240 -10.43 15.60 40.99
N ALA A 241 -11.01 14.80 40.11
CA ALA A 241 -10.35 14.32 38.89
C ALA A 241 -10.09 15.48 37.92
N TYR A 242 -8.86 15.58 37.42
CA TYR A 242 -8.49 16.49 36.34
C TYR A 242 -8.51 15.76 35.00
N TRP A 243 -9.36 16.25 34.09
CA TRP A 243 -9.61 15.67 32.78
C TRP A 243 -9.13 16.61 31.68
N LYS A 244 -8.42 16.07 30.69
CA LYS A 244 -8.10 16.75 29.42
C LYS A 244 -8.75 15.98 28.25
N PRO A 245 -9.16 16.65 27.15
CA PRO A 245 -9.68 15.97 25.96
C PRO A 245 -8.68 14.97 25.39
N ALA A 246 -9.18 13.85 24.86
CA ALA A 246 -8.37 12.81 24.23
C ALA A 246 -8.87 12.47 22.81
N PRO A 247 -8.02 11.88 21.98
CA PRO A 247 -8.47 10.98 20.93
C PRO A 247 -9.13 9.74 21.54
N TYR A 248 -10.10 9.14 20.85
CA TYR A 248 -10.81 7.95 21.33
C TYR A 248 -11.21 7.01 20.19
N ILE A 249 -11.88 5.90 20.53
CA ILE A 249 -12.28 4.84 19.62
C ILE A 249 -13.79 4.60 19.76
N GLU A 250 -14.48 4.41 18.64
CA GLU A 250 -15.84 3.87 18.60
C GLU A 250 -16.03 3.03 17.32
N GLY A 251 -16.32 1.74 17.47
CA GLY A 251 -16.80 0.88 16.38
C GLY A 251 -15.84 0.75 15.18
N HIS A 252 -14.59 0.36 15.43
CA HIS A 252 -13.50 0.26 14.42
C HIS A 252 -13.04 1.61 13.80
N ASN A 253 -13.43 2.74 14.41
CA ASN A 253 -12.97 4.07 14.05
C ASN A 253 -12.17 4.68 15.21
N ILE A 254 -11.16 5.47 14.87
CA ILE A 254 -10.36 6.28 15.78
C ILE A 254 -10.69 7.75 15.47
N TYR A 255 -10.95 8.55 16.48
CA TYR A 255 -11.23 9.97 16.36
C TYR A 255 -10.09 10.77 16.99
N ALA A 256 -9.36 11.52 16.18
CA ALA A 256 -8.27 12.36 16.65
C ALA A 256 -8.77 13.61 17.39
N ASN A 257 -10.04 14.00 17.21
CA ASN A 257 -10.68 15.08 17.96
C ASN A 257 -9.94 16.44 17.81
N GLY A 258 -9.32 16.66 16.64
CA GLY A 258 -8.43 17.80 16.35
C GLY A 258 -7.05 17.76 17.05
N ILE A 259 -6.79 16.77 17.91
CA ILE A 259 -5.51 16.60 18.61
C ILE A 259 -4.49 15.96 17.65
N PRO A 260 -3.22 16.41 17.61
CA PRO A 260 -2.19 15.78 16.79
C PRO A 260 -1.89 14.33 17.21
N VAL A 261 -2.22 13.37 16.32
CA VAL A 261 -2.05 11.93 16.57
C VAL A 261 -0.91 11.31 15.76
N TYR A 262 -0.30 10.28 16.35
CA TYR A 262 0.88 9.59 15.85
C TYR A 262 0.59 8.09 15.74
N VAL A 263 0.57 7.55 14.52
CA VAL A 263 0.35 6.13 14.24
C VAL A 263 1.69 5.42 14.12
N LYS A 264 1.89 4.34 14.86
CA LYS A 264 3.17 3.64 15.00
C LYS A 264 2.99 2.13 14.86
N ASN A 265 4.05 1.43 14.44
CA ASN A 265 4.12 -0.02 14.62
C ASN A 265 4.80 -0.33 15.96
N ASP A 266 4.17 -1.16 16.79
CA ASP A 266 4.75 -1.62 18.06
C ASP A 266 4.59 -3.14 18.15
N GLY A 267 5.71 -3.88 18.11
CA GLY A 267 5.69 -5.36 18.11
C GLY A 267 4.94 -6.02 16.94
N GLY A 268 4.75 -5.31 15.81
CA GLY A 268 3.93 -5.77 14.68
C GLY A 268 2.50 -5.23 14.67
N LYS A 269 2.00 -4.71 15.80
CA LYS A 269 0.67 -4.14 15.98
C LYS A 269 0.60 -2.68 15.51
N THR A 270 -0.62 -2.18 15.29
CA THR A 270 -0.85 -0.76 14.99
C THR A 270 -1.26 -0.02 16.25
N MET A 271 -0.45 0.94 16.70
CA MET A 271 -0.72 1.72 17.91
C MET A 271 -0.89 3.20 17.55
N VAL A 272 -1.73 3.91 18.31
CA VAL A 272 -1.89 5.36 18.22
C VAL A 272 -1.52 6.01 19.55
N SER A 273 -0.78 7.11 19.47
CA SER A 273 -0.47 8.00 20.60
C SER A 273 -0.64 9.47 20.21
N PHE A 274 -0.66 10.33 21.22
CA PHE A 274 -0.62 11.79 21.10
C PHE A 274 0.33 12.33 22.19
N TYR A 275 0.47 13.65 22.29
CA TYR A 275 1.26 14.29 23.35
C TYR A 275 0.38 15.20 24.21
N ASP A 276 0.60 15.19 25.52
CA ASP A 276 0.10 16.23 26.43
C ASP A 276 0.77 17.57 26.11
N ASP A 277 -0.04 18.63 26.08
CA ASP A 277 0.30 19.96 25.58
C ASP A 277 1.11 20.83 26.55
N GLU A 278 1.12 20.50 27.84
CA GLU A 278 1.82 21.25 28.88
C GLU A 278 3.13 20.56 29.30
N THR A 279 3.17 19.23 29.25
CA THR A 279 4.27 18.38 29.72
C THR A 279 5.10 17.76 28.59
N ASN A 280 4.55 17.67 27.38
CA ASN A 280 5.12 16.91 26.26
C ASN A 280 5.33 15.41 26.60
N GLU A 281 4.52 14.83 27.49
CA GLU A 281 4.42 13.39 27.71
C GLU A 281 3.79 12.70 26.48
N GLU A 282 4.34 11.59 25.99
CA GLU A 282 3.66 10.76 24.98
C GLU A 282 2.64 9.84 25.67
N ILE A 283 1.37 9.93 25.26
CA ILE A 283 0.27 9.12 25.80
C ILE A 283 -0.24 8.20 24.70
N LYS A 284 -0.14 6.87 24.89
CA LYS A 284 -0.78 5.89 23.99
C LYS A 284 -2.25 5.73 24.35
N LEU A 285 -3.10 5.43 23.36
CA LEU A 285 -4.52 5.13 23.63
C LEU A 285 -4.69 3.86 24.50
N SER A 286 -3.79 2.88 24.37
CA SER A 286 -3.68 1.69 25.23
C SER A 286 -3.50 1.97 26.71
N ASP A 287 -3.08 3.19 27.05
CA ASP A 287 -2.74 3.61 28.42
C ASP A 287 -3.86 4.49 29.03
N ILE A 288 -4.88 4.82 28.22
CA ILE A 288 -6.13 5.48 28.62
C ILE A 288 -7.24 4.44 28.81
N ASN A 289 -7.31 3.44 27.92
CA ASN A 289 -8.18 2.28 28.11
C ASN A 289 -7.40 0.98 27.88
N ALA A 290 -7.48 0.07 28.85
CA ALA A 290 -6.85 -1.25 28.81
C ALA A 290 -7.65 -2.29 28.00
N ASP A 291 -8.86 -1.95 27.53
CA ASP A 291 -9.69 -2.84 26.71
C ASP A 291 -8.96 -3.36 25.46
N ALA A 292 -9.25 -4.61 25.10
CA ALA A 292 -8.50 -5.35 24.08
C ALA A 292 -8.46 -4.67 22.69
N GLU A 293 -9.48 -3.88 22.34
CA GLU A 293 -9.52 -3.14 21.08
C GLU A 293 -8.50 -1.98 21.03
N TYR A 294 -8.16 -1.38 22.17
CA TYR A 294 -7.13 -0.33 22.27
C TYR A 294 -5.70 -0.90 22.13
N GLN A 295 -5.55 -2.23 22.12
CA GLN A 295 -4.27 -2.92 22.13
C GLN A 295 -3.75 -3.31 20.74
N ASP A 296 -4.55 -3.21 19.67
CA ASP A 296 -4.10 -3.32 18.26
C ASP A 296 -5.14 -2.73 17.31
N LEU A 297 -4.81 -1.60 16.68
CA LEU A 297 -5.70 -0.79 15.83
C LEU A 297 -5.53 -1.13 14.33
N THR A 298 -5.09 -2.35 14.04
CA THR A 298 -4.79 -2.78 12.67
C THR A 298 -6.06 -2.88 11.82
N GLY A 299 -6.12 -2.12 10.73
CA GLY A 299 -7.29 -2.03 9.85
C GLY A 299 -8.40 -1.08 10.33
N TYR A 300 -8.13 -0.23 11.33
CA TYR A 300 -9.08 0.79 11.76
C TYR A 300 -9.13 1.97 10.76
N THR A 301 -10.22 2.74 10.79
CA THR A 301 -10.32 4.03 10.10
C THR A 301 -9.96 5.16 11.05
N LEU A 302 -9.09 6.08 10.65
CA LEU A 302 -8.69 7.24 11.46
C LEU A 302 -9.28 8.54 10.90
N TYR A 303 -10.10 9.22 11.70
CA TYR A 303 -10.61 10.56 11.43
C TYR A 303 -9.76 11.61 12.16
N ALA A 304 -9.42 12.71 11.49
CA ALA A 304 -8.74 13.86 12.10
C ALA A 304 -9.68 14.67 13.01
N GLY A 305 -10.98 14.64 12.68
CA GLY A 305 -12.04 15.24 13.46
C GLY A 305 -12.62 14.31 14.53
N ASP A 306 -13.90 14.53 14.83
CA ASP A 306 -14.68 13.76 15.80
C ASP A 306 -15.79 12.93 15.12
N SER A 307 -16.57 12.17 15.90
CA SER A 307 -17.75 11.42 15.44
C SER A 307 -18.88 12.31 14.90
N GLY A 308 -18.83 13.61 15.19
CA GLY A 308 -19.64 14.67 14.58
C GLY A 308 -18.92 16.02 14.67
N ASN A 309 -19.65 17.13 14.48
CA ASN A 309 -19.06 18.47 14.42
C ASN A 309 -18.84 19.18 15.79
N THR A 310 -18.82 18.48 16.93
CA THR A 310 -18.59 19.07 18.27
C THR A 310 -17.94 18.05 19.20
N ASN A 311 -16.81 18.41 19.81
CA ASN A 311 -16.08 17.56 20.74
C ASN A 311 -16.77 17.36 22.10
N ALA A 312 -16.13 16.57 22.96
CA ALA A 312 -16.53 16.29 24.34
C ALA A 312 -16.78 17.55 25.21
N SER A 313 -16.17 18.68 24.88
CA SER A 313 -16.35 19.98 25.55
C SER A 313 -17.40 20.87 24.87
N GLY A 314 -18.11 20.36 23.85
CA GLY A 314 -19.08 21.10 23.04
C GLY A 314 -18.46 22.01 21.97
N ILE A 315 -17.15 21.91 21.71
CA ILE A 315 -16.40 22.80 20.83
C ILE A 315 -16.07 22.06 19.52
N PRO A 316 -16.36 22.62 18.33
CA PRO A 316 -15.94 22.01 17.07
C PRO A 316 -14.41 21.92 16.97
N PRO A 317 -13.81 20.77 16.59
CA PRO A 317 -12.38 20.71 16.28
C PRO A 317 -12.07 21.63 15.09
N THR A 318 -11.05 22.49 15.22
CA THR A 318 -10.69 23.48 14.19
C THR A 318 -9.71 22.92 13.17
N ASP A 319 -8.58 22.41 13.65
CA ASP A 319 -7.47 21.91 12.85
C ASP A 319 -7.35 20.38 13.03
N GLY A 320 -6.65 19.71 12.11
CA GLY A 320 -6.44 18.26 12.15
C GLY A 320 -5.01 17.90 11.76
N SER A 321 -4.36 17.04 12.55
CA SER A 321 -2.98 16.61 12.31
C SER A 321 -2.80 15.12 12.56
N ILE A 322 -2.40 14.38 11.51
CA ILE A 322 -2.18 12.93 11.55
C ILE A 322 -0.77 12.64 11.05
N THR A 323 0.08 12.01 11.88
CA THR A 323 1.42 11.57 11.50
C THR A 323 1.52 10.04 11.56
N MET A 324 1.53 9.37 10.41
CA MET A 324 1.75 7.93 10.31
C MET A 324 3.23 7.60 10.13
N LEU A 325 3.85 7.02 11.17
CA LEU A 325 5.24 6.55 11.14
C LEU A 325 5.34 5.06 10.78
N GLY A 326 4.27 4.30 11.01
CA GLY A 326 4.18 2.86 10.74
C GLY A 326 2.81 2.31 11.12
N GLY A 327 2.68 0.98 11.11
CA GLY A 327 1.41 0.29 11.37
C GLY A 327 0.60 0.08 10.09
N THR A 328 -0.66 -0.32 10.25
CA THR A 328 -1.59 -0.59 9.14
C THR A 328 -2.98 -0.08 9.50
N LEU A 329 -3.45 0.95 8.80
CA LEU A 329 -4.82 1.44 8.86
C LEU A 329 -5.57 1.07 7.58
N SER A 330 -6.90 1.08 7.63
CA SER A 330 -7.68 1.00 6.39
C SER A 330 -7.78 2.36 5.72
N ASN A 331 -8.37 3.35 6.39
CA ASN A 331 -8.55 4.69 5.84
C ASN A 331 -7.97 5.79 6.73
N ILE A 332 -7.60 6.92 6.13
CA ILE A 332 -7.26 8.17 6.82
C ILE A 332 -8.11 9.31 6.26
N TYR A 333 -8.91 9.93 7.11
CA TYR A 333 -9.89 10.95 6.74
C TYR A 333 -9.66 12.25 7.52
N GLY A 334 -9.39 13.36 6.83
CA GLY A 334 -9.09 14.67 7.43
C GLY A 334 -10.30 15.48 7.91
N TYR A 335 -11.45 14.83 8.10
CA TYR A 335 -12.75 15.45 8.40
C TYR A 335 -13.49 14.66 9.50
N ASN A 336 -14.69 15.10 9.91
CA ASN A 336 -15.51 14.43 10.92
C ASN A 336 -16.27 13.22 10.34
N ARG A 337 -16.66 12.26 11.19
CA ARG A 337 -17.35 11.03 10.75
C ARG A 337 -18.69 11.25 10.05
N ASP A 338 -19.42 12.30 10.46
CA ASP A 338 -20.68 12.73 9.84
C ASP A 338 -20.50 13.33 8.42
N GLY A 339 -19.25 13.44 7.95
CA GLY A 339 -18.89 14.02 6.66
C GLY A 339 -18.68 15.54 6.70
N THR A 340 -18.81 16.20 7.85
CA THR A 340 -18.52 17.64 7.98
C THR A 340 -17.02 17.90 8.03
N ASN A 341 -16.56 18.96 7.36
CA ASN A 341 -15.15 19.32 7.29
C ASN A 341 -14.70 20.19 8.48
N LEU A 342 -13.45 20.00 8.89
CA LEU A 342 -12.74 20.88 9.82
C LEU A 342 -12.58 22.27 9.21
N VAL A 343 -12.65 23.33 10.03
CA VAL A 343 -12.71 24.73 9.57
C VAL A 343 -11.34 25.41 9.41
N GLY A 344 -10.31 24.85 10.04
CA GLY A 344 -8.91 25.31 10.03
C GLY A 344 -8.07 24.57 9.00
N ASN A 345 -6.89 24.10 9.43
CA ASN A 345 -5.91 23.43 8.58
C ASN A 345 -5.91 21.92 8.82
N VAL A 346 -5.71 21.14 7.77
CA VAL A 346 -5.60 19.68 7.81
C VAL A 346 -4.24 19.25 7.27
N THR A 347 -3.44 18.58 8.08
CA THR A 347 -2.13 18.04 7.70
C THR A 347 -2.10 16.53 7.91
N ILE A 348 -1.80 15.78 6.85
CA ILE A 348 -1.60 14.33 6.91
C ILE A 348 -0.16 14.03 6.47
N ASP A 349 0.58 13.34 7.33
CA ASP A 349 2.02 13.10 7.23
C ASP A 349 2.29 11.58 7.22
N ILE A 350 2.44 10.98 6.04
CA ILE A 350 2.63 9.52 5.90
C ILE A 350 4.10 9.22 5.62
N ARG A 351 4.80 8.76 6.67
CA ARG A 351 6.27 8.54 6.71
C ARG A 351 6.65 7.05 6.64
N GLY A 352 5.68 6.15 6.74
CA GLY A 352 5.85 4.69 6.67
C GLY A 352 4.54 3.95 6.98
N GLY A 353 4.56 2.62 6.90
CA GLY A 353 3.40 1.76 7.18
C GLY A 353 2.49 1.54 5.97
N THR A 354 1.23 1.19 6.22
CA THR A 354 0.26 0.86 5.17
C THR A 354 -1.10 1.51 5.42
N VAL A 355 -1.65 2.19 4.42
CA VAL A 355 -3.07 2.55 4.37
C VAL A 355 -3.68 1.69 3.26
N SER A 356 -4.51 0.70 3.62
CA SER A 356 -4.95 -0.32 2.66
C SER A 356 -5.99 0.19 1.66
N THR A 357 -6.77 1.19 2.05
CA THR A 357 -7.80 1.82 1.23
C THR A 357 -7.55 3.33 1.14
N ASP A 358 -8.49 4.20 1.50
CA ASP A 358 -8.47 5.60 1.08
C ASP A 358 -7.74 6.57 2.02
N VAL A 359 -7.14 7.61 1.42
CA VAL A 359 -6.69 8.82 2.10
C VAL A 359 -7.43 10.02 1.50
N VAL A 360 -8.28 10.67 2.31
CA VAL A 360 -9.12 11.80 1.89
C VAL A 360 -8.91 12.96 2.85
N GLY A 361 -8.34 14.07 2.37
CA GLY A 361 -8.02 15.24 3.19
C GLY A 361 -9.27 16.02 3.63
N TYR A 362 -10.23 16.25 2.74
CA TYR A 362 -11.54 16.83 3.08
C TYR A 362 -12.67 16.24 2.23
N ASN A 363 -13.88 16.21 2.77
CA ASN A 363 -15.08 15.78 2.06
C ASN A 363 -15.53 16.86 1.06
N GLY A 364 -15.24 16.64 -0.22
CA GLY A 364 -15.64 17.52 -1.33
C GLY A 364 -17.15 17.57 -1.61
N GLY A 365 -17.96 16.73 -0.95
CA GLY A 365 -19.42 16.76 -1.02
C GLY A 365 -20.09 17.86 -0.19
N THR A 366 -19.32 18.68 0.53
CA THR A 366 -19.85 19.77 1.38
C THR A 366 -19.41 21.16 0.91
N SER A 367 -20.14 22.20 1.30
CA SER A 367 -19.86 23.60 0.91
C SER A 367 -18.63 24.22 1.56
N ASN A 368 -18.13 23.62 2.64
CA ASN A 368 -17.10 24.20 3.49
C ASN A 368 -15.81 23.41 3.29
N GLN A 369 -14.84 24.00 2.59
CA GLN A 369 -13.50 23.42 2.46
C GLN A 369 -12.61 23.93 3.61
N PRO A 370 -11.70 23.12 4.19
CA PRO A 370 -10.74 23.61 5.17
C PRO A 370 -9.81 24.66 4.55
N ALA A 371 -9.29 25.58 5.38
CA ALA A 371 -8.47 26.71 4.93
C ALA A 371 -7.20 26.27 4.18
N ASN A 372 -6.62 25.14 4.56
CA ASN A 372 -5.52 24.48 3.86
C ASN A 372 -5.50 22.98 4.19
N THR A 373 -5.43 22.12 3.18
CA THR A 373 -5.38 20.65 3.32
C THR A 373 -4.19 20.10 2.54
N VAL A 374 -3.22 19.52 3.25
CA VAL A 374 -1.93 19.06 2.70
C VAL A 374 -1.66 17.60 3.08
N LEU A 375 -1.21 16.82 2.10
CA LEU A 375 -0.66 15.49 2.31
C LEU A 375 0.86 15.50 2.02
N ASN A 376 1.66 15.15 3.02
CA ASN A 376 3.09 14.93 2.91
C ASN A 376 3.40 13.43 2.96
N ILE A 377 4.31 12.97 2.10
CA ILE A 377 4.80 11.59 2.07
C ILE A 377 6.32 11.57 2.22
N SER A 378 6.84 10.58 2.96
CA SER A 378 8.28 10.31 3.07
C SER A 378 8.53 8.83 3.41
N GLY A 379 9.78 8.37 3.32
CA GLY A 379 10.13 7.02 3.75
C GLY A 379 9.50 5.92 2.89
N ASN A 380 8.94 4.89 3.53
CA ASN A 380 8.54 3.62 2.89
C ASN A 380 7.08 3.22 3.15
N PRO A 381 6.08 4.04 2.81
CA PRO A 381 4.67 3.65 2.93
C PRO A 381 4.20 2.79 1.75
N THR A 382 3.04 2.17 1.93
CA THR A 382 2.17 1.64 0.88
C THR A 382 0.78 2.25 1.07
N ILE A 383 0.16 2.79 0.01
CA ILE A 383 -1.10 3.55 0.10
C ILE A 383 -2.03 3.16 -1.05
N GLY A 384 -3.23 2.71 -0.70
CA GLY A 384 -4.23 2.21 -1.64
C GLY A 384 -3.89 0.84 -2.24
N ASP A 385 -4.77 0.36 -3.13
CA ASP A 385 -4.74 -1.02 -3.64
C ASP A 385 -4.30 -1.15 -5.12
N LYS A 386 -4.09 -0.01 -5.80
CA LYS A 386 -3.78 0.15 -7.23
C LYS A 386 -4.94 -0.08 -8.21
N TYR A 387 -6.15 -0.32 -7.72
CA TYR A 387 -7.35 -0.62 -8.51
C TYR A 387 -8.46 0.40 -8.29
N ASP A 388 -8.91 0.57 -7.04
CA ASP A 388 -10.10 1.34 -6.69
C ASP A 388 -9.86 2.36 -5.57
N ASN A 389 -8.90 2.12 -4.67
CA ASN A 389 -8.69 2.92 -3.44
C ASN A 389 -7.32 3.62 -3.42
N GLY A 390 -7.24 4.81 -2.81
CA GLY A 390 -5.98 5.55 -2.66
C GLY A 390 -6.11 6.99 -2.18
N ILE A 391 -5.16 7.86 -2.57
CA ILE A 391 -5.17 9.27 -2.23
C ILE A 391 -6.06 10.05 -3.20
N TRP A 392 -7.14 10.63 -2.69
CA TRP A 392 -8.05 11.46 -3.48
C TRP A 392 -7.47 12.87 -3.66
N LEU A 393 -6.86 13.17 -4.81
CA LEU A 393 -6.16 14.45 -5.04
C LEU A 393 -7.10 15.65 -4.96
N ASN A 394 -8.35 15.51 -5.41
CA ASN A 394 -9.39 16.54 -5.27
C ASN A 394 -9.71 16.89 -3.81
N SER A 395 -9.34 16.04 -2.84
CA SER A 395 -9.49 16.30 -1.40
C SER A 395 -8.29 17.04 -0.77
N LEU A 396 -7.38 17.58 -1.59
CA LEU A 396 -6.24 18.41 -1.17
C LEU A 396 -6.37 19.83 -1.76
N THR A 397 -5.95 20.86 -1.04
CA THR A 397 -6.10 22.27 -1.49
C THR A 397 -5.28 22.57 -2.75
N SER A 398 -4.13 21.92 -2.92
CA SER A 398 -3.24 22.03 -4.09
C SER A 398 -3.55 21.04 -5.21
N GLN A 399 -4.35 19.99 -4.92
CA GLN A 399 -4.44 18.75 -5.71
C GLN A 399 -3.10 18.04 -5.99
N ILE A 400 -2.06 18.34 -5.21
CA ILE A 400 -0.68 17.83 -5.37
C ILE A 400 -0.20 17.24 -4.04
N VAL A 401 0.36 16.04 -4.08
CA VAL A 401 1.02 15.41 -2.93
C VAL A 401 2.48 15.88 -2.80
N THR A 402 2.90 16.28 -1.60
CA THR A 402 4.28 16.68 -1.33
C THR A 402 5.12 15.47 -0.93
N ILE A 403 6.24 15.23 -1.61
CA ILE A 403 7.16 14.12 -1.29
C ILE A 403 8.46 14.69 -0.70
N ASN A 404 8.85 14.19 0.48
CA ASN A 404 10.04 14.60 1.20
C ASN A 404 11.05 13.45 1.23
N GLY A 405 12.04 13.50 0.33
CA GLY A 405 13.06 12.47 0.14
C GLY A 405 12.65 11.40 -0.88
N SER A 406 13.41 10.30 -0.90
CA SER A 406 13.19 9.18 -1.83
C SER A 406 12.30 8.09 -1.22
N ILE A 407 11.41 7.52 -2.02
CA ILE A 407 10.53 6.40 -1.64
C ILE A 407 11.23 5.07 -1.99
N SER A 408 11.56 4.23 -1.01
CA SER A 408 12.29 2.95 -1.25
C SER A 408 11.42 1.68 -1.15
N SER A 409 10.10 1.82 -1.06
CA SER A 409 9.14 0.72 -1.24
C SER A 409 9.10 0.21 -2.70
N ASN A 410 8.23 -0.77 -2.99
CA ASN A 410 8.11 -1.43 -4.29
C ASN A 410 7.63 -0.49 -5.42
N ALA A 411 7.49 -1.03 -6.65
CA ALA A 411 6.87 -0.29 -7.74
C ALA A 411 5.36 -0.09 -7.48
N GLU A 412 4.84 1.08 -7.84
CA GLU A 412 3.46 1.52 -7.58
C GLU A 412 3.06 1.35 -6.10
N ALA A 413 3.89 1.82 -5.17
CA ALA A 413 3.59 1.79 -3.73
C ALA A 413 2.50 2.80 -3.32
N ILE A 414 2.23 3.81 -4.15
CA ILE A 414 1.29 4.90 -3.85
C ILE A 414 0.24 4.98 -4.95
N THR A 415 -1.03 4.79 -4.58
CA THR A 415 -2.18 4.96 -5.47
C THR A 415 -2.76 6.36 -5.29
N LEU A 416 -2.97 7.07 -6.41
CA LEU A 416 -3.56 8.41 -6.48
C LEU A 416 -4.82 8.35 -7.35
N ILE A 417 -5.87 9.06 -6.93
CA ILE A 417 -7.14 9.18 -7.63
C ILE A 417 -7.30 10.67 -8.00
N ALA A 418 -7.38 10.96 -9.30
CA ALA A 418 -7.56 12.31 -9.83
C ALA A 418 -8.97 12.51 -10.41
N ASN A 419 -9.47 13.74 -10.30
CA ASN A 419 -10.71 14.10 -10.94
C ASN A 419 -10.57 14.07 -12.48
N HIS A 420 -11.47 13.34 -13.13
CA HIS A 420 -11.50 13.11 -14.58
C HIS A 420 -11.53 14.39 -15.45
N SER A 421 -11.91 15.55 -14.89
CA SER A 421 -11.87 16.84 -15.61
C SER A 421 -10.50 17.54 -15.57
N ASN A 422 -9.60 17.13 -14.67
CA ASN A 422 -8.30 17.79 -14.43
C ASN A 422 -7.08 17.01 -14.97
N ILE A 423 -7.30 15.82 -15.55
CA ILE A 423 -6.24 14.90 -16.02
C ILE A 423 -5.67 15.24 -17.41
N SER A 424 -5.35 16.51 -17.66
CA SER A 424 -4.63 16.95 -18.85
C SER A 424 -3.15 16.55 -18.84
N GLU A 425 -2.56 16.37 -20.04
CA GLU A 425 -1.11 16.25 -20.22
C GLU A 425 -0.38 17.46 -19.59
N GLY A 426 0.69 17.19 -18.84
CA GLY A 426 1.46 18.21 -18.11
C GLY A 426 0.94 18.57 -16.72
N THR A 427 -0.27 18.14 -16.31
CA THR A 427 -0.77 18.36 -14.94
C THR A 427 0.17 17.70 -13.93
N THR A 428 0.67 18.46 -12.95
CA THR A 428 1.45 17.93 -11.82
C THR A 428 0.52 17.30 -10.78
N ILE A 429 0.88 16.11 -10.30
CA ILE A 429 0.12 15.34 -9.30
C ILE A 429 0.90 15.10 -7.99
N ALA A 430 2.24 15.14 -8.06
CA ALA A 430 3.11 15.07 -6.90
C ALA A 430 4.39 15.89 -7.13
N THR A 431 4.97 16.45 -6.07
CA THR A 431 6.21 17.25 -6.13
C THR A 431 7.17 16.80 -5.04
N PHE A 432 8.39 16.43 -5.45
CA PHE A 432 9.50 16.11 -4.57
C PHE A 432 10.20 17.40 -4.13
N THR A 433 10.22 17.67 -2.82
CA THR A 433 10.99 18.78 -2.23
C THR A 433 12.49 18.48 -2.19
N SER A 434 12.82 17.19 -2.20
CA SER A 434 14.15 16.62 -2.04
C SER A 434 14.16 15.16 -2.50
N GLY A 435 15.32 14.66 -2.94
CA GLY A 435 15.43 13.37 -3.62
C GLY A 435 15.24 13.48 -5.14
N SER A 436 15.06 12.33 -5.80
CA SER A 436 14.79 12.26 -7.24
C SER A 436 13.35 11.80 -7.48
N ALA A 437 12.65 12.47 -8.39
CA ALA A 437 11.27 12.12 -8.73
C ALA A 437 11.23 10.77 -9.47
N ASP A 438 10.51 9.79 -8.91
CA ASP A 438 10.36 8.44 -9.46
C ASP A 438 8.88 8.14 -9.72
N ALA A 439 8.47 8.21 -10.98
CA ALA A 439 7.11 7.89 -11.40
C ALA A 439 6.75 6.40 -11.23
N GLY A 440 7.75 5.51 -11.19
CA GLY A 440 7.55 4.09 -10.95
C GLY A 440 7.04 3.75 -9.54
N LYS A 441 6.94 4.74 -8.64
CA LYS A 441 6.33 4.61 -7.31
C LYS A 441 4.83 4.92 -7.29
N PHE A 442 4.28 5.50 -8.35
CA PHE A 442 2.91 6.00 -8.38
C PHE A 442 2.03 5.21 -9.34
N LYS A 443 0.78 4.98 -8.93
CA LYS A 443 -0.33 4.55 -9.79
C LYS A 443 -1.34 5.69 -9.82
N LEU A 444 -1.66 6.23 -10.99
CA LEU A 444 -2.70 7.27 -11.12
C LEU A 444 -3.96 6.67 -11.73
N LEU A 445 -5.11 6.94 -11.11
CA LEU A 445 -6.45 6.49 -11.50
C LEU A 445 -7.37 7.69 -11.75
N ARG A 446 -8.44 7.48 -12.54
CA ARG A 446 -9.56 8.42 -12.70
C ARG A 446 -10.67 8.13 -11.68
N ASP A 447 -11.22 9.16 -11.05
CA ASP A 447 -12.40 9.04 -10.15
C ASP A 447 -13.67 8.48 -10.83
N ASP A 448 -13.84 8.68 -12.14
CA ASP A 448 -15.06 8.28 -12.87
C ASP A 448 -15.09 6.82 -13.34
N THR A 449 -13.92 6.20 -13.51
CA THR A 449 -13.76 4.93 -14.23
C THR A 449 -12.71 4.00 -13.64
N HIS A 450 -11.92 4.48 -12.67
CA HIS A 450 -10.80 3.77 -12.03
C HIS A 450 -9.76 3.22 -13.04
N ARG A 451 -9.76 3.79 -14.26
CA ARG A 451 -8.78 3.49 -15.30
C ARG A 451 -7.45 4.16 -14.99
N THR A 452 -6.37 3.47 -15.33
CA THR A 452 -5.00 3.98 -15.20
C THR A 452 -4.76 5.16 -16.15
N VAL A 453 -4.12 6.21 -15.64
CA VAL A 453 -3.57 7.33 -16.42
C VAL A 453 -2.04 7.25 -16.35
N ASN A 454 -1.35 7.42 -17.48
CA ASN A 454 0.10 7.32 -17.50
C ASN A 454 0.75 8.59 -16.94
N VAL A 455 1.80 8.41 -16.13
CA VAL A 455 2.53 9.48 -15.44
C VAL A 455 4.04 9.29 -15.61
N ASN A 456 4.79 10.39 -15.61
CA ASN A 456 6.26 10.35 -15.71
C ASN A 456 6.89 11.47 -14.86
N SER A 457 8.21 11.35 -14.61
CA SER A 457 8.97 12.37 -13.89
C SER A 457 9.34 13.55 -14.79
N SER A 458 9.06 14.77 -14.35
CA SER A 458 9.46 16.02 -15.00
C SER A 458 10.15 16.93 -13.98
N GLY A 459 11.48 16.88 -13.94
CA GLY A 459 12.28 17.56 -12.92
C GLY A 459 12.01 17.02 -11.52
N SER A 460 11.51 17.87 -10.62
CA SER A 460 11.07 17.49 -9.27
C SER A 460 9.65 16.93 -9.21
N ASN A 461 8.89 16.99 -10.31
CA ASN A 461 7.46 16.69 -10.30
C ASN A 461 7.16 15.33 -10.92
N ILE A 462 6.07 14.70 -10.49
CA ILE A 462 5.37 13.68 -11.27
C ILE A 462 4.25 14.38 -12.02
N VAL A 463 4.22 14.18 -13.34
CA VAL A 463 3.26 14.81 -14.25
C VAL A 463 2.49 13.75 -15.04
N ILE A 464 1.26 14.09 -15.39
CA ILE A 464 0.43 13.31 -16.31
C ILE A 464 1.02 13.39 -17.72
N ILE A 465 1.28 12.23 -18.33
CA ILE A 465 1.61 12.12 -19.77
C ILE A 465 0.40 11.61 -20.58
N GLY A 466 -0.76 11.48 -19.94
CA GLY A 466 -2.06 11.21 -20.55
C GLY A 466 -2.29 9.73 -20.88
N SER A 467 -2.88 9.44 -22.04
CA SER A 467 -3.34 8.09 -22.38
C SER A 467 -3.39 7.84 -23.89
N PHE A 468 -3.24 6.56 -24.25
CA PHE A 468 -3.48 6.07 -25.60
C PHE A 468 -4.02 4.65 -25.49
N GLU A 469 -5.23 4.40 -26.00
CA GLU A 469 -5.85 3.09 -26.05
C GLU A 469 -6.30 2.77 -27.48
N LEU A 470 -6.23 1.49 -27.86
CA LEU A 470 -6.84 0.99 -29.09
C LEU A 470 -8.22 0.37 -28.78
N PRO A 471 -9.26 0.65 -29.57
CA PRO A 471 -10.62 0.18 -29.32
C PRO A 471 -10.75 -1.31 -29.66
N ASP A 472 -11.63 -2.02 -28.95
CA ASP A 472 -11.89 -3.45 -29.16
C ASP A 472 -12.38 -3.77 -30.59
N SER A 473 -12.24 -5.02 -31.04
CA SER A 473 -12.64 -5.46 -32.39
C SER A 473 -14.13 -5.27 -32.69
N THR A 474 -14.96 -5.17 -31.64
CA THR A 474 -16.40 -4.84 -31.70
C THR A 474 -16.70 -3.33 -31.83
N ARG A 475 -15.67 -2.48 -31.74
CA ARG A 475 -15.76 -1.01 -31.73
C ARG A 475 -15.03 -0.33 -32.91
N VAL A 476 -14.31 -1.08 -33.73
CA VAL A 476 -13.77 -0.62 -35.02
C VAL A 476 -14.82 -0.75 -36.13
N THR A 477 -14.65 0.02 -37.21
CA THR A 477 -15.56 -0.04 -38.36
C THR A 477 -14.98 -0.95 -39.44
N TRP A 478 -15.51 -2.17 -39.58
CA TRP A 478 -15.17 -3.10 -40.66
C TRP A 478 -15.80 -2.66 -42.00
N ILE A 479 -14.99 -2.57 -43.06
CA ILE A 479 -15.33 -2.08 -44.40
C ILE A 479 -15.17 -3.20 -45.44
N GLY A 480 -15.68 -4.40 -45.13
CA GLY A 480 -15.56 -5.56 -46.01
C GLY A 480 -15.35 -6.85 -45.23
N GLU A 481 -14.65 -7.81 -45.83
CA GLU A 481 -14.24 -9.06 -45.17
C GLU A 481 -12.90 -8.92 -44.45
N ASP A 482 -11.87 -8.40 -45.12
CA ASP A 482 -10.52 -8.26 -44.55
C ASP A 482 -10.16 -6.82 -44.07
N GLU A 483 -10.98 -5.79 -44.31
CA GLU A 483 -10.63 -4.36 -44.10
C GLU A 483 -11.37 -3.70 -42.91
N PHE A 484 -10.71 -2.83 -42.13
CA PHE A 484 -11.32 -1.98 -41.10
C PHE A 484 -10.61 -0.64 -40.84
N THR A 485 -11.30 0.27 -40.13
CA THR A 485 -10.76 1.56 -39.65
C THR A 485 -10.98 1.76 -38.15
N ILE A 486 -10.04 2.44 -37.48
CA ILE A 486 -9.98 2.63 -36.02
C ILE A 486 -10.71 3.91 -35.54
N GLY A 487 -10.91 4.89 -36.42
CA GLY A 487 -11.63 6.13 -36.10
C GLY A 487 -10.85 7.10 -35.20
N THR A 488 -11.59 8.03 -34.59
CA THR A 488 -11.08 9.13 -33.74
C THR A 488 -11.49 8.96 -32.27
N GLY A 489 -10.75 9.61 -31.36
CA GLY A 489 -10.97 9.58 -29.91
C GLY A 489 -10.09 8.54 -29.18
N ASN A 490 -9.00 8.13 -29.81
CA ASN A 490 -8.10 7.07 -29.35
C ASN A 490 -6.79 7.66 -28.79
N VAL A 491 -6.22 8.69 -29.43
CA VAL A 491 -4.97 9.34 -29.01
C VAL A 491 -5.26 10.60 -28.18
N ASN A 492 -4.89 10.62 -26.90
CA ASN A 492 -5.20 11.73 -25.97
C ASN A 492 -4.00 12.61 -25.56
N SER A 493 -2.78 12.29 -26.02
CA SER A 493 -1.54 13.06 -25.73
C SER A 493 -0.72 13.32 -26.98
N GLY A 494 0.25 14.24 -26.93
CA GLY A 494 1.22 14.48 -27.99
C GLY A 494 2.44 13.55 -27.99
N GLY A 495 3.37 13.79 -28.92
CA GLY A 495 4.69 13.14 -28.96
C GLY A 495 5.55 13.63 -30.13
N THR A 496 6.81 13.20 -30.20
CA THR A 496 7.76 13.56 -31.26
C THR A 496 7.71 12.63 -32.47
N ILE A 497 7.50 11.32 -32.27
CA ILE A 497 7.43 10.33 -33.35
C ILE A 497 6.08 9.62 -33.29
N PHE A 498 5.36 9.56 -34.40
CA PHE A 498 4.14 8.76 -34.57
C PHE A 498 4.46 7.61 -35.53
N SER A 499 4.24 6.37 -35.10
CA SER A 499 4.53 5.17 -35.89
C SER A 499 3.42 4.13 -35.78
N VAL A 500 3.15 3.42 -36.88
CA VAL A 500 2.08 2.42 -36.98
C VAL A 500 2.64 1.17 -37.67
N PHE A 501 2.52 0.02 -37.00
CA PHE A 501 2.91 -1.30 -37.49
C PHE A 501 1.66 -2.19 -37.59
N ALA A 502 1.49 -2.91 -38.69
CA ALA A 502 0.38 -3.83 -38.92
C ALA A 502 0.92 -5.26 -39.15
N ASP A 503 1.29 -5.94 -38.06
CA ASP A 503 1.90 -7.28 -38.12
C ASP A 503 0.86 -8.34 -38.52
N GLY A 504 1.26 -9.35 -39.29
CA GLY A 504 0.36 -10.34 -39.91
C GLY A 504 -0.56 -9.83 -41.03
N GLY A 505 -0.94 -8.55 -41.02
CA GLY A 505 -1.85 -7.91 -41.98
C GLY A 505 -1.14 -6.97 -42.99
N PHE A 506 -1.72 -5.80 -43.24
CA PHE A 506 -1.06 -4.61 -43.80
C PHE A 506 -1.89 -3.34 -43.53
N LEU A 507 -1.37 -2.17 -43.90
CA LEU A 507 -2.12 -0.91 -43.88
C LEU A 507 -2.06 -0.18 -45.23
N THR A 508 -3.07 0.64 -45.49
CA THR A 508 -3.15 1.61 -46.59
C THR A 508 -3.68 2.94 -46.05
N VAL A 509 -3.25 4.06 -46.64
CA VAL A 509 -3.64 5.42 -46.17
C VAL A 509 -4.47 6.16 -47.21
N THR A 510 -5.44 6.97 -46.76
CA THR A 510 -6.18 7.88 -47.66
C THR A 510 -5.47 9.22 -47.87
N GLU A 511 -4.55 9.58 -46.99
CA GLU A 511 -3.82 10.86 -46.96
C GLU A 511 -2.34 10.62 -46.63
N THR A 512 -1.43 11.40 -47.21
CA THR A 512 0.02 11.15 -47.12
C THR A 512 0.75 12.10 -46.14
N THR A 513 0.01 12.93 -45.39
CA THR A 513 0.55 14.04 -44.59
C THR A 513 -0.03 14.06 -43.18
N LEU A 514 0.84 14.14 -42.16
CA LEU A 514 0.48 14.35 -40.75
C LEU A 514 0.86 15.77 -40.33
N THR A 515 -0.10 16.59 -39.92
CA THR A 515 0.15 18.00 -39.59
C THR A 515 1.14 18.15 -38.42
N GLY A 516 2.26 18.84 -38.65
CA GLY A 516 3.35 19.04 -37.68
C GLY A 516 4.46 17.99 -37.71
N ALA A 517 4.39 17.04 -38.67
CA ALA A 517 5.40 16.01 -38.86
C ALA A 517 5.73 15.79 -40.34
N ARG A 518 7.01 15.54 -40.62
CA ARG A 518 7.41 14.95 -41.91
C ARG A 518 7.06 13.47 -41.90
N PHE A 519 6.69 12.93 -43.07
CA PHE A 519 6.87 11.50 -43.28
C PHE A 519 8.37 11.21 -43.24
N ASP A 520 8.75 10.20 -42.47
CA ASP A 520 10.15 9.91 -42.16
C ASP A 520 10.55 8.54 -42.71
N MET A 521 9.65 7.54 -42.63
CA MET A 521 9.93 6.19 -43.08
C MET A 521 8.65 5.38 -43.39
N GLY A 522 8.68 4.50 -44.39
CA GLY A 522 7.73 3.39 -44.51
C GLY A 522 8.34 2.12 -45.09
N ILE A 523 7.73 0.97 -44.77
CA ILE A 523 8.14 -0.35 -45.24
C ILE A 523 7.01 -0.89 -46.13
N PRO A 524 7.12 -0.78 -47.46
CA PRO A 524 6.08 -1.20 -48.39
C PRO A 524 5.98 -2.73 -48.49
N LEU A 525 4.88 -3.22 -49.03
CA LEU A 525 4.70 -4.64 -49.34
C LEU A 525 4.57 -4.90 -50.85
N ASP A 526 5.15 -6.02 -51.30
CA ASP A 526 5.06 -6.52 -52.66
C ASP A 526 3.68 -7.16 -52.98
N ASN A 527 3.53 -7.72 -54.19
CA ASN A 527 2.31 -8.40 -54.61
C ASN A 527 2.00 -9.68 -53.83
N ASN A 528 2.99 -10.28 -53.15
CA ASN A 528 2.85 -11.45 -52.28
C ASN A 528 2.63 -11.06 -50.80
N ASN A 529 2.58 -9.76 -50.49
CA ASN A 529 2.51 -9.17 -49.14
C ASN A 529 3.80 -9.37 -48.30
N LYS A 530 4.98 -9.37 -48.95
CA LYS A 530 6.32 -9.41 -48.36
C LYS A 530 6.98 -8.03 -48.35
N GLU A 531 7.85 -7.79 -47.36
CA GLU A 531 8.50 -6.50 -47.08
C GLU A 531 9.51 -6.10 -48.17
N ASP A 532 9.09 -5.18 -49.04
CA ASP A 532 9.80 -4.73 -50.25
C ASP A 532 10.77 -3.56 -49.96
N GLY A 533 11.64 -3.77 -48.97
CA GLY A 533 12.64 -2.77 -48.55
C GLY A 533 12.01 -1.54 -47.89
N TYR A 534 12.15 -0.38 -48.52
CA TYR A 534 11.94 0.93 -47.90
C TYR A 534 11.40 2.01 -48.86
N ASP A 535 10.44 2.82 -48.37
CA ASP A 535 9.95 4.04 -49.01
C ASP A 535 10.31 5.30 -48.19
N SER A 536 10.93 6.28 -48.84
CA SER A 536 11.13 7.63 -48.29
C SER A 536 9.97 8.61 -48.56
N SER A 537 8.89 8.14 -49.18
CA SER A 537 7.66 8.91 -49.39
C SER A 537 6.43 8.01 -49.31
N LEU A 538 5.39 8.49 -48.62
CA LEU A 538 4.15 7.76 -48.43
C LEU A 538 3.24 7.88 -49.65
N SER A 539 2.68 6.75 -50.11
CA SER A 539 1.72 6.71 -51.21
C SER A 539 0.37 6.11 -50.80
N THR A 540 -0.73 6.68 -51.30
CA THR A 540 -2.06 6.08 -51.19
C THR A 540 -2.27 4.85 -52.09
N SER A 541 -1.35 4.60 -53.03
CA SER A 541 -1.42 3.47 -53.97
C SER A 541 -0.62 2.22 -53.54
N LYS A 542 0.06 2.28 -52.39
CA LYS A 542 0.89 1.18 -51.86
C LYS A 542 0.30 0.60 -50.58
N LYS A 543 0.61 -0.67 -50.33
CA LYS A 543 0.45 -1.35 -49.04
C LYS A 543 1.71 -1.15 -48.21
N TYR A 544 1.57 -1.06 -46.89
CA TYR A 544 2.70 -0.96 -45.96
C TYR A 544 2.58 -1.97 -44.80
N ARG A 545 3.71 -2.50 -44.33
CA ARG A 545 3.83 -3.15 -43.02
C ARG A 545 3.89 -2.10 -41.90
N TYR A 546 4.63 -1.02 -42.16
CA TYR A 546 5.00 0.00 -41.19
C TYR A 546 5.04 1.38 -41.84
N ILE A 547 4.61 2.41 -41.10
CA ILE A 547 4.80 3.83 -41.44
C ILE A 547 5.23 4.64 -40.21
N GLN A 548 6.03 5.67 -40.44
CA GLN A 548 6.65 6.51 -39.43
C GLN A 548 6.67 7.98 -39.85
N PHE A 549 6.28 8.84 -38.92
CA PHE A 549 6.33 10.28 -39.02
C PHE A 549 7.12 10.84 -37.83
N THR A 550 7.95 11.84 -38.09
CA THR A 550 8.71 12.53 -37.05
C THR A 550 8.39 14.02 -37.09
N SER A 551 8.17 14.63 -35.93
CA SER A 551 7.84 16.05 -35.85
C SER A 551 8.91 16.93 -36.52
N GLU A 552 8.46 18.04 -37.08
CA GLU A 552 9.34 19.10 -37.60
C GLU A 552 9.80 20.07 -36.48
N ALA A 553 9.06 20.12 -35.37
CA ALA A 553 9.25 21.09 -34.28
C ALA A 553 9.35 20.46 -32.87
N GLY A 554 9.38 19.12 -32.78
CA GLY A 554 9.47 18.36 -31.52
C GLY A 554 8.12 17.95 -30.92
N ASN A 555 7.00 18.31 -31.54
CA ASN A 555 5.64 17.98 -31.09
C ASN A 555 4.68 17.70 -32.26
N ILE A 556 4.05 16.53 -32.23
CA ILE A 556 2.85 16.12 -32.96
C ILE A 556 1.72 16.11 -31.92
N THR A 557 0.67 16.91 -32.11
CA THR A 557 -0.41 16.98 -31.11
C THR A 557 -1.30 15.73 -31.15
N ALA A 558 -1.88 15.37 -29.99
CA ALA A 558 -2.89 14.31 -29.84
C ALA A 558 -3.93 14.32 -30.97
N LYS A 559 -4.54 15.50 -31.18
CA LYS A 559 -5.56 15.72 -32.20
C LYS A 559 -5.06 15.44 -33.62
N ASN A 560 -3.82 15.81 -33.94
CA ASN A 560 -3.26 15.57 -35.28
C ASN A 560 -2.98 14.08 -35.51
N ALA A 561 -2.39 13.41 -34.51
CA ALA A 561 -2.14 11.97 -34.54
C ALA A 561 -3.45 11.16 -34.63
N ASP A 562 -4.45 11.48 -33.82
CA ASP A 562 -5.80 10.87 -33.83
C ASP A 562 -6.53 11.10 -35.17
N THR A 563 -6.47 12.33 -35.69
CA THR A 563 -7.05 12.66 -37.00
C THR A 563 -6.40 11.83 -38.10
N PHE A 564 -5.08 11.68 -38.10
CA PHE A 564 -4.38 10.87 -39.11
C PHE A 564 -4.62 9.36 -38.93
N LEU A 565 -4.68 8.85 -37.70
CA LEU A 565 -5.05 7.46 -37.41
C LEU A 565 -6.43 7.10 -38.00
N SER A 566 -7.39 8.02 -37.96
CA SER A 566 -8.69 7.83 -38.60
C SER A 566 -8.64 7.70 -40.14
N LYS A 567 -7.50 7.98 -40.78
CA LYS A 567 -7.24 7.87 -42.23
C LYS A 567 -6.46 6.61 -42.62
N ILE A 568 -6.15 5.74 -41.65
CA ILE A 568 -5.47 4.47 -41.88
C ILE A 568 -6.52 3.36 -41.96
N HIS A 569 -6.52 2.67 -43.10
CA HIS A 569 -7.29 1.46 -43.32
C HIS A 569 -6.36 0.27 -43.06
N PHE A 570 -6.76 -0.60 -42.14
CA PHE A 570 -6.04 -1.80 -41.75
C PHE A 570 -6.65 -3.01 -42.44
N HIS A 571 -5.79 -3.91 -42.89
CA HIS A 571 -6.18 -5.07 -43.68
C HIS A 571 -5.62 -6.34 -43.04
N THR A 572 -6.46 -7.36 -42.94
CA THR A 572 -6.08 -8.74 -42.64
C THR A 572 -5.62 -9.44 -43.92
N ILE A 573 -4.90 -10.56 -43.77
CA ILE A 573 -4.47 -11.37 -44.92
C ILE A 573 -5.16 -12.72 -44.84
N SER A 574 -6.08 -12.98 -45.78
CA SER A 574 -6.82 -14.24 -45.89
C SER A 574 -7.60 -14.62 -44.62
N GLY A 575 -8.18 -13.62 -43.93
CA GLY A 575 -8.92 -13.79 -42.68
C GLY A 575 -8.06 -14.13 -41.44
N ALA A 576 -6.73 -14.13 -41.55
CA ALA A 576 -5.84 -14.18 -40.38
C ALA A 576 -5.87 -12.86 -39.61
N SER A 577 -5.59 -12.87 -38.31
CA SER A 577 -5.56 -11.64 -37.50
C SER A 577 -4.43 -10.69 -37.90
N VAL A 578 -4.65 -9.39 -37.68
CA VAL A 578 -3.64 -8.34 -37.79
C VAL A 578 -3.36 -7.74 -36.41
N LYS A 579 -2.09 -7.70 -36.02
CA LYS A 579 -1.65 -7.08 -34.77
C LYS A 579 -1.22 -5.65 -35.05
N VAL A 580 -2.06 -4.70 -34.68
CA VAL A 580 -1.79 -3.27 -34.86
C VAL A 580 -1.05 -2.77 -33.63
N ARG A 581 0.20 -2.34 -33.82
CA ARG A 581 0.96 -1.54 -32.86
C ARG A 581 0.96 -0.09 -33.32
N ILE A 582 0.80 0.83 -32.37
CA ILE A 582 1.00 2.25 -32.60
C ILE A 582 1.81 2.81 -31.44
N ASN A 583 2.82 3.62 -31.77
CA ASN A 583 3.65 4.31 -30.80
C ASN A 583 3.62 5.81 -31.05
N LEU A 584 3.50 6.57 -29.97
CA LEU A 584 3.68 8.00 -29.91
C LEU A 584 4.79 8.32 -28.90
N GLU A 585 6.02 8.43 -29.42
CA GLU A 585 7.26 8.59 -28.66
C GLU A 585 7.55 10.05 -28.33
N THR A 586 7.79 10.39 -27.08
CA THR A 586 8.39 11.69 -26.73
C THR A 586 9.89 11.56 -26.52
N VAL A 587 10.67 12.19 -27.40
CA VAL A 587 12.15 12.18 -27.40
C VAL A 587 12.67 13.47 -28.06
N PRO A 588 13.75 14.10 -27.59
CA PRO A 588 14.31 15.26 -28.29
C PRO A 588 14.74 14.94 -29.73
N ILE A 589 14.47 15.84 -30.68
CA ILE A 589 14.98 15.70 -32.06
C ILE A 589 16.51 15.87 -32.08
N THR A 590 17.04 16.73 -31.21
CA THR A 590 18.47 16.89 -30.94
C THR A 590 18.72 17.06 -29.45
N GLY A 591 19.87 16.58 -28.97
CA GLY A 591 20.29 16.69 -27.57
C GLY A 591 21.52 15.82 -27.32
N ASN A 592 22.23 16.01 -26.21
CA ASN A 592 23.31 15.13 -25.73
C ASN A 592 24.35 14.64 -26.78
N GLY A 593 24.57 15.39 -27.86
CA GLY A 593 25.47 15.01 -28.96
C GLY A 593 24.87 14.06 -30.02
N TYR A 594 23.55 13.92 -30.12
CA TYR A 594 22.86 13.17 -31.19
C TYR A 594 21.81 14.01 -31.91
N THR A 595 21.50 13.60 -33.14
CA THR A 595 20.33 13.98 -33.94
C THR A 595 19.50 12.73 -34.28
N LEU A 596 18.18 12.83 -34.06
CA LEU A 596 17.23 11.77 -34.36
C LEU A 596 17.17 11.48 -35.86
N ASN A 597 17.21 10.19 -36.20
CA ASN A 597 17.28 9.61 -37.55
C ASN A 597 18.54 10.02 -38.33
N GLN A 598 19.64 10.30 -37.62
CA GLN A 598 20.99 10.48 -38.17
C GLN A 598 22.04 9.76 -37.32
N ASP A 599 22.07 10.02 -36.01
CA ASP A 599 22.98 9.38 -35.04
C ASP A 599 22.28 8.28 -34.24
N VAL A 600 21.03 8.52 -33.88
CA VAL A 600 20.13 7.55 -33.23
C VAL A 600 18.87 7.45 -34.07
N PHE A 601 18.54 6.25 -34.52
CA PHE A 601 17.38 5.92 -35.32
C PHE A 601 16.28 5.34 -34.43
N TYR A 602 15.05 5.31 -34.93
CA TYR A 602 13.91 4.73 -34.22
C TYR A 602 13.09 3.82 -35.14
N LEU A 603 12.61 2.71 -34.57
CA LEU A 603 11.66 1.78 -35.16
C LEU A 603 10.79 1.16 -34.05
N ASP A 604 9.47 1.30 -34.16
CA ASP A 604 8.43 0.53 -33.43
C ASP A 604 8.69 0.27 -31.92
N GLY A 605 8.93 1.34 -31.16
CA GLY A 605 9.16 1.32 -29.71
C GLY A 605 10.63 1.16 -29.28
N SER A 606 11.55 1.04 -30.24
CA SER A 606 12.98 0.76 -30.02
C SER A 606 13.86 1.82 -30.68
N PHE A 607 14.96 2.20 -30.04
CA PHE A 607 15.96 3.13 -30.59
C PHE A 607 17.25 2.39 -30.94
N TYR A 608 17.91 2.80 -32.02
CA TYR A 608 19.07 2.10 -32.58
C TYR A 608 20.22 3.06 -32.84
N LYS A 609 21.45 2.66 -32.49
CA LYS A 609 22.65 3.48 -32.64
C LYS A 609 23.81 2.65 -33.15
N LYS A 610 24.29 2.97 -34.35
CA LYS A 610 25.51 2.39 -34.93
C LYS A 610 26.75 2.92 -34.20
N SER A 611 27.75 2.07 -34.01
CA SER A 611 29.05 2.49 -33.48
C SER A 611 29.78 3.43 -34.43
N ALA A 612 30.83 4.10 -33.94
CA ALA A 612 31.86 4.61 -34.84
C ALA A 612 32.49 3.44 -35.62
N TRP A 613 32.99 3.71 -36.83
CA TRP A 613 33.74 2.73 -37.62
C TRP A 613 35.03 2.30 -36.90
N PHE A 614 35.34 1.02 -36.93
CA PHE A 614 36.62 0.46 -36.49
C PHE A 614 37.31 -0.37 -37.58
N ALA A 615 38.64 -0.44 -37.48
CA ALA A 615 39.46 -1.25 -38.37
C ALA A 615 39.18 -2.75 -38.16
N THR A 616 39.26 -3.53 -39.23
CA THR A 616 38.90 -4.95 -39.22
C THR A 616 39.65 -5.73 -38.15
N GLY A 617 38.91 -6.41 -37.26
CA GLY A 617 39.49 -7.16 -36.13
C GLY A 617 39.98 -6.28 -34.98
N GLY A 618 39.70 -4.98 -34.99
CA GLY A 618 40.01 -4.02 -33.92
C GLY A 618 39.01 -4.02 -32.76
N LYS A 619 37.93 -4.81 -32.83
CA LYS A 619 36.96 -5.02 -31.75
C LYS A 619 36.31 -6.41 -31.85
N SER A 620 36.34 -7.16 -30.76
CA SER A 620 35.66 -8.46 -30.60
C SER A 620 34.17 -8.30 -30.30
N TRP A 621 33.41 -9.40 -30.36
CA TRP A 621 32.01 -9.38 -30.00
C TRP A 621 31.79 -9.08 -28.51
N PRO A 622 32.55 -9.65 -27.54
CA PRO A 622 32.40 -9.28 -26.12
C PRO A 622 32.71 -7.81 -25.83
N GLU A 623 33.73 -7.22 -26.47
CA GLU A 623 34.01 -5.77 -26.32
C GLU A 623 32.86 -4.91 -26.86
N ALA A 624 32.23 -5.32 -27.97
CA ALA A 624 31.04 -4.65 -28.49
C ALA A 624 29.80 -4.85 -27.60
N TYR A 625 29.67 -6.01 -26.94
CA TYR A 625 28.61 -6.30 -25.97
C TYR A 625 28.71 -5.40 -24.74
N ASP A 626 29.88 -5.34 -24.11
CA ASP A 626 30.08 -4.51 -22.92
C ASP A 626 29.95 -3.01 -23.23
N GLU A 627 30.40 -2.54 -24.40
CA GLU A 627 30.19 -1.15 -24.83
C GLU A 627 28.72 -0.83 -25.14
N ALA A 628 27.93 -1.79 -25.63
CA ALA A 628 26.48 -1.61 -25.81
C ALA A 628 25.77 -1.57 -24.45
N LYS A 629 26.12 -2.51 -23.55
CA LYS A 629 25.60 -2.62 -22.18
C LYS A 629 26.05 -1.47 -21.26
N ALA A 630 27.06 -0.69 -21.65
CA ALA A 630 27.46 0.53 -20.95
C ALA A 630 26.66 1.79 -21.35
N GLN A 631 25.80 1.73 -22.38
CA GLN A 631 25.08 2.90 -22.91
C GLN A 631 23.61 2.92 -22.46
N THR A 632 23.05 4.13 -22.34
CA THR A 632 21.62 4.36 -22.10
C THR A 632 21.08 5.46 -23.02
N PHE A 633 19.80 5.39 -23.37
CA PHE A 633 19.11 6.37 -24.23
C PHE A 633 17.62 6.44 -23.86
N ASN A 634 17.04 7.65 -23.76
CA ASN A 634 15.62 7.88 -23.40
C ASN A 634 15.11 7.07 -22.19
N GLY A 635 15.95 6.85 -21.17
CA GLY A 635 15.62 6.02 -19.99
C GLY A 635 15.75 4.51 -20.19
N LEU A 636 16.13 4.05 -21.39
CA LEU A 636 16.34 2.66 -21.75
C LEU A 636 17.82 2.26 -21.69
N GLN A 637 18.08 0.98 -21.40
CA GLN A 637 19.38 0.34 -21.44
C GLN A 637 19.75 -0.09 -22.86
N GLY A 638 21.02 0.06 -23.24
CA GLY A 638 21.56 -0.42 -24.50
C GLY A 638 21.96 -1.90 -24.44
N TYR A 639 21.78 -2.59 -25.57
CA TYR A 639 22.16 -3.98 -25.82
C TYR A 639 22.76 -4.12 -27.23
N LEU A 640 23.49 -5.21 -27.54
CA LEU A 640 23.76 -5.51 -28.95
C LEU A 640 22.46 -5.89 -29.64
N MET A 641 22.19 -5.21 -30.75
CA MET A 641 20.94 -5.29 -31.50
C MET A 641 20.53 -6.74 -31.82
N THR A 642 19.28 -7.05 -31.51
CA THR A 642 18.58 -8.26 -31.96
C THR A 642 17.86 -7.96 -33.27
N ILE A 643 17.42 -8.98 -34.02
CA ILE A 643 16.60 -8.74 -35.22
C ILE A 643 15.45 -9.76 -35.22
N THR A 644 14.26 -9.25 -34.95
CA THR A 644 13.04 -10.00 -34.61
C THR A 644 12.05 -10.08 -35.77
N SER A 645 12.19 -9.23 -36.79
CA SER A 645 11.32 -9.18 -37.97
C SER A 645 12.08 -8.84 -39.25
N ASP A 646 11.49 -9.13 -40.42
CA ASP A 646 12.06 -8.70 -41.70
C ASP A 646 11.97 -7.18 -41.89
N ALA A 647 10.92 -6.54 -41.35
CA ALA A 647 10.77 -5.08 -41.34
C ALA A 647 11.97 -4.39 -40.65
N GLU A 648 12.37 -4.89 -39.49
CA GLU A 648 13.56 -4.45 -38.76
C GLU A 648 14.85 -4.73 -39.55
N ASN A 649 14.95 -5.93 -40.14
CA ASN A 649 16.08 -6.33 -40.98
C ASN A 649 16.25 -5.44 -42.25
N LYS A 650 15.15 -4.95 -42.83
CA LYS A 650 15.15 -3.93 -43.91
C LYS A 650 15.62 -2.57 -43.35
N PHE A 651 15.01 -2.09 -42.26
CA PHE A 651 15.36 -0.82 -41.59
C PHE A 651 16.86 -0.70 -41.24
N VAL A 652 17.50 -1.78 -40.77
CA VAL A 652 18.95 -1.81 -40.48
C VAL A 652 19.79 -1.44 -41.72
N TYR A 653 19.46 -1.96 -42.89
CA TYR A 653 20.16 -1.63 -44.13
C TYR A 653 19.79 -0.21 -44.61
N ASP A 654 18.49 0.04 -44.72
CA ASP A 654 17.95 1.19 -45.46
C ASP A 654 18.05 2.51 -44.69
N GLN A 655 18.03 2.49 -43.34
CA GLN A 655 18.22 3.69 -42.51
C GLN A 655 19.57 3.74 -41.80
N ILE A 656 19.93 2.70 -41.02
CA ILE A 656 21.12 2.77 -40.16
C ILE A 656 22.42 2.90 -40.97
N PHE A 657 22.46 2.35 -42.20
CA PHE A 657 23.56 2.51 -43.17
C PHE A 657 23.30 3.51 -44.29
N LYS A 658 22.22 4.29 -44.25
CA LYS A 658 21.85 5.25 -45.31
C LYS A 658 22.98 6.21 -45.68
N ALA A 659 23.63 6.81 -44.67
CA ALA A 659 24.74 7.74 -44.89
C ALA A 659 25.96 7.07 -45.56
N GLU A 660 26.22 5.79 -45.27
CA GLU A 660 27.25 5.00 -45.96
C GLU A 660 26.86 4.63 -47.40
N GLN A 661 25.58 4.33 -47.66
CA GLN A 661 25.07 4.09 -49.00
C GLN A 661 25.14 5.36 -49.87
N GLU A 662 24.73 6.51 -49.32
CA GLU A 662 24.84 7.83 -49.97
C GLU A 662 26.31 8.24 -50.19
N ALA A 663 27.23 7.81 -49.33
CA ALA A 663 28.68 7.95 -49.51
C ALA A 663 29.30 6.93 -50.50
N GLY A 664 28.49 6.05 -51.12
CA GLY A 664 28.94 5.11 -52.15
C GLY A 664 29.73 3.91 -51.64
N LYS A 665 29.61 3.54 -50.36
CA LYS A 665 30.19 2.29 -49.84
C LYS A 665 29.46 1.05 -50.38
N SER A 666 30.13 -0.09 -50.39
CA SER A 666 29.53 -1.37 -50.77
C SER A 666 28.70 -1.94 -49.62
N PRO A 667 27.64 -2.75 -49.87
CA PRO A 667 26.94 -3.49 -48.82
C PRO A 667 27.90 -4.37 -48.00
N ASP A 668 28.89 -4.95 -48.68
CA ASP A 668 30.01 -5.70 -48.09
C ASP A 668 30.82 -4.91 -47.05
N ASP A 669 30.78 -3.57 -47.05
CA ASP A 669 31.48 -2.70 -46.09
C ASP A 669 30.68 -2.48 -44.79
N PHE A 670 29.48 -3.05 -44.65
CA PHE A 670 28.55 -2.83 -43.52
C PHE A 670 28.65 -3.92 -42.43
N GLY A 671 29.73 -4.72 -42.44
CA GLY A 671 29.93 -5.82 -41.50
C GLY A 671 29.82 -5.36 -40.04
N SER A 672 28.83 -5.91 -39.31
CA SER A 672 28.48 -5.45 -37.96
C SER A 672 28.26 -6.60 -36.98
N TRP A 673 28.72 -6.45 -35.73
CA TRP A 673 28.30 -7.34 -34.64
C TRP A 673 26.85 -7.08 -34.22
N ILE A 674 26.07 -8.15 -34.09
CA ILE A 674 24.68 -8.16 -33.59
C ILE A 674 24.52 -9.27 -32.51
N GLY A 675 23.46 -9.26 -31.71
CA GLY A 675 23.38 -9.91 -30.39
C GLY A 675 23.25 -11.45 -30.33
N GLY A 676 23.39 -12.19 -31.43
CA GLY A 676 23.20 -13.65 -31.51
C GLY A 676 24.49 -14.46 -31.36
N THR A 677 24.40 -15.67 -30.79
CA THR A 677 25.55 -16.55 -30.52
C THR A 677 25.17 -18.02 -30.24
N ARG A 678 26.17 -18.92 -30.29
CA ARG A 678 26.08 -20.36 -29.96
C ARG A 678 26.67 -20.75 -28.60
N ILE A 679 27.38 -19.85 -27.92
CA ILE A 679 28.10 -20.17 -26.68
C ILE A 679 27.11 -20.45 -25.54
N THR A 680 27.38 -21.45 -24.69
CA THR A 680 26.51 -21.74 -23.53
C THR A 680 26.81 -20.78 -22.36
N PRO A 681 25.80 -20.16 -21.74
CA PRO A 681 26.00 -19.36 -20.52
C PRO A 681 26.51 -20.21 -19.35
N ARG A 682 27.38 -19.66 -18.49
CA ARG A 682 27.78 -20.37 -17.24
C ARG A 682 26.72 -20.25 -16.14
N ASN A 683 25.99 -19.13 -16.07
CA ASN A 683 24.92 -18.89 -15.10
C ASN A 683 23.97 -17.79 -15.64
N GLY A 684 22.88 -18.20 -16.29
CA GLY A 684 21.85 -17.28 -16.79
C GLY A 684 22.21 -16.51 -18.05
N TYR A 685 21.20 -15.96 -18.73
CA TYR A 685 21.34 -15.27 -20.02
C TYR A 685 21.84 -13.81 -19.89
N ASP A 686 23.00 -13.64 -19.26
CA ASP A 686 23.81 -12.41 -19.29
C ASP A 686 25.17 -12.73 -19.90
N ALA A 687 25.52 -12.12 -21.05
CA ALA A 687 26.72 -12.49 -21.81
C ALA A 687 28.05 -12.23 -21.07
N SER A 688 28.05 -11.39 -20.04
CA SER A 688 29.22 -11.24 -19.14
C SER A 688 29.53 -12.52 -18.35
N THR A 689 28.59 -13.47 -18.27
CA THR A 689 28.81 -14.82 -17.71
C THR A 689 29.19 -15.88 -18.76
N TRP A 690 29.18 -15.54 -20.05
CA TRP A 690 29.33 -16.51 -21.14
C TRP A 690 30.81 -16.78 -21.44
N GLY A 691 31.45 -17.53 -20.55
CA GLY A 691 32.69 -18.25 -20.86
C GLY A 691 33.99 -17.44 -20.85
N TRP A 692 33.94 -16.09 -20.89
CA TRP A 692 35.13 -15.25 -20.91
C TRP A 692 35.91 -15.33 -19.59
N ASP A 693 37.17 -15.73 -19.68
CA ASP A 693 38.16 -15.61 -18.61
C ASP A 693 39.12 -14.47 -18.98
N LYS A 694 38.82 -13.29 -18.46
CA LYS A 694 39.54 -12.02 -18.71
C LYS A 694 41.04 -12.10 -18.43
N ASP A 695 41.44 -12.95 -17.49
CA ASP A 695 42.82 -13.06 -17.02
C ASP A 695 43.62 -14.02 -17.94
N SER A 696 42.94 -14.69 -18.89
CA SER A 696 43.52 -15.55 -19.92
C SER A 696 43.65 -14.83 -21.28
N LEU A 697 44.60 -13.90 -21.36
CA LEU A 697 45.01 -13.27 -22.63
C LEU A 697 46.17 -14.04 -23.27
N ASN A 698 46.12 -14.25 -24.59
CA ASN A 698 47.25 -14.74 -25.35
C ASN A 698 48.34 -13.66 -25.50
N LYS A 699 49.52 -14.06 -26.02
CA LYS A 699 50.70 -13.19 -26.22
C LYS A 699 50.50 -12.03 -27.21
N SER A 700 49.31 -11.87 -27.79
CA SER A 700 48.90 -10.76 -28.65
C SER A 700 47.76 -9.93 -28.05
N GLY A 701 47.46 -10.08 -26.75
CA GLY A 701 46.49 -9.25 -26.04
C GLY A 701 45.02 -9.57 -26.31
N LYS A 702 44.71 -10.74 -26.89
CA LYS A 702 43.33 -11.21 -27.14
C LYS A 702 42.98 -12.43 -26.29
N ALA A 703 41.69 -12.63 -26.01
CA ALA A 703 41.21 -13.71 -25.15
C ALA A 703 41.61 -15.13 -25.62
N THR A 704 41.76 -16.05 -24.66
CA THR A 704 41.85 -17.50 -24.91
C THR A 704 40.65 -18.22 -24.30
N TRP A 705 39.73 -18.64 -25.16
CA TRP A 705 38.60 -19.47 -24.78
C TRP A 705 39.07 -20.82 -24.22
N ASN A 706 38.85 -21.04 -22.93
CA ASN A 706 38.77 -22.39 -22.37
C ASN A 706 37.55 -23.11 -22.99
N LEU A 707 37.64 -24.44 -23.14
CA LEU A 707 36.63 -25.23 -23.85
C LEU A 707 35.25 -25.17 -23.16
N VAL A 708 34.35 -24.32 -23.67
CA VAL A 708 32.92 -24.27 -23.28
C VAL A 708 32.11 -25.14 -24.24
N GLU A 709 31.02 -25.73 -23.74
CA GLU A 709 30.07 -26.48 -24.58
C GLU A 709 29.39 -25.52 -25.58
N LEU A 710 29.53 -25.82 -26.87
CA LEU A 710 28.93 -25.06 -27.96
C LEU A 710 27.58 -25.66 -28.33
N ASN A 711 26.56 -24.83 -28.48
CA ASN A 711 25.25 -25.31 -28.89
C ASN A 711 25.22 -25.66 -30.39
N ASP A 712 24.42 -26.68 -30.71
CA ASP A 712 23.95 -26.96 -32.06
C ASP A 712 22.71 -26.10 -32.40
N SER A 713 22.71 -24.84 -31.96
CA SER A 713 21.64 -23.86 -32.15
C SER A 713 22.13 -22.44 -31.82
N TRP A 714 21.54 -21.45 -32.47
CA TRP A 714 21.81 -20.03 -32.26
C TRP A 714 20.70 -19.38 -31.42
N ALA A 715 21.10 -18.58 -30.42
CA ALA A 715 20.20 -17.83 -29.54
C ALA A 715 20.67 -16.39 -29.34
N TRP A 716 19.77 -15.50 -28.94
CA TRP A 716 20.10 -14.12 -28.58
C TRP A 716 20.71 -14.06 -27.17
N ALA A 717 21.70 -13.18 -26.96
CA ALA A 717 22.46 -13.05 -25.71
C ALA A 717 22.12 -11.81 -24.86
N CYS A 718 21.21 -10.96 -25.36
CA CYS A 718 20.77 -9.71 -24.77
C CYS A 718 19.44 -9.25 -25.40
N GLY A 719 18.95 -8.09 -24.97
CA GLY A 719 17.64 -7.56 -25.34
C GLY A 719 16.48 -8.34 -24.71
N PRO A 720 15.22 -7.99 -25.04
CA PRO A 720 14.02 -8.75 -24.67
C PRO A 720 14.02 -10.21 -25.18
N GLU A 721 14.96 -10.55 -26.06
CA GLU A 721 15.14 -11.84 -26.71
C GLU A 721 16.11 -12.77 -25.99
N ALA A 722 16.80 -12.31 -24.94
CA ALA A 722 17.87 -13.05 -24.27
C ALA A 722 17.49 -14.51 -23.92
N GLY A 723 18.19 -15.47 -24.52
CA GLY A 723 17.96 -16.91 -24.38
C GLY A 723 16.97 -17.54 -25.37
N LYS A 724 16.24 -16.76 -26.18
CA LYS A 724 15.38 -17.27 -27.25
C LYS A 724 16.26 -17.84 -28.38
N VAL A 725 16.15 -19.15 -28.63
CA VAL A 725 16.76 -19.82 -29.79
C VAL A 725 16.03 -19.37 -31.05
N PHE A 726 16.73 -18.74 -32.00
CA PHE A 726 16.15 -18.29 -33.27
C PHE A 726 16.47 -19.22 -34.44
N TYR A 727 17.54 -20.03 -34.36
CA TYR A 727 17.90 -20.99 -35.40
C TYR A 727 18.43 -22.30 -34.79
N THR A 728 17.82 -23.43 -35.15
CA THR A 728 17.86 -24.71 -34.41
C THR A 728 19.00 -25.65 -34.76
N LYS A 729 19.95 -25.21 -35.61
CA LYS A 729 21.16 -25.96 -36.00
C LYS A 729 22.37 -25.03 -36.05
N ALA A 730 23.56 -25.55 -35.71
CA ALA A 730 24.80 -24.81 -35.89
C ALA A 730 25.18 -24.61 -37.38
N LYS A 731 24.61 -25.40 -38.29
CA LYS A 731 24.89 -25.37 -39.73
C LYS A 731 23.63 -25.42 -40.58
N TYR A 732 23.60 -24.68 -41.68
CA TYR A 732 22.60 -24.83 -42.73
C TYR A 732 22.65 -26.24 -43.36
N GLY A 733 21.52 -26.66 -43.94
CA GLY A 733 21.43 -27.88 -44.74
C GLY A 733 20.57 -27.62 -45.97
N ALA A 734 21.04 -28.03 -47.15
CA ALA A 734 20.41 -27.69 -48.43
C ALA A 734 18.89 -27.99 -48.46
N ASN A 735 18.09 -26.93 -48.68
CA ASN A 735 16.62 -26.95 -48.73
C ASN A 735 15.96 -27.39 -47.41
N LYS A 736 16.58 -27.09 -46.25
CA LYS A 736 15.99 -27.30 -44.93
C LYS A 736 15.78 -25.96 -44.23
N ASN A 737 14.57 -25.76 -43.71
CA ASN A 737 14.32 -24.70 -42.75
C ASN A 737 14.75 -25.16 -41.35
N TYR A 738 15.64 -24.39 -40.70
CA TYR A 738 16.02 -24.58 -39.30
C TYR A 738 15.66 -23.36 -38.42
N ARG A 739 15.01 -22.33 -38.97
CA ARG A 739 14.45 -21.19 -38.20
C ARG A 739 13.53 -21.73 -37.10
N ALA A 740 13.66 -21.23 -35.89
CA ALA A 740 12.82 -21.65 -34.78
C ALA A 740 11.37 -21.16 -34.98
N ALA A 741 10.41 -21.88 -34.40
CA ALA A 741 8.99 -21.53 -34.53
C ALA A 741 8.73 -20.12 -33.97
N SER A 742 8.02 -19.30 -34.75
CA SER A 742 7.71 -17.89 -34.45
C SER A 742 8.91 -16.97 -34.21
N MET A 743 10.12 -17.37 -34.61
CA MET A 743 11.33 -16.53 -34.57
C MET A 743 11.74 -16.10 -35.98
N TYR A 744 12.45 -14.98 -36.09
CA TYR A 744 13.04 -14.52 -37.33
C TYR A 744 14.50 -15.00 -37.49
N SER A 745 14.91 -15.26 -38.73
CA SER A 745 16.32 -15.40 -39.12
C SER A 745 16.51 -14.89 -40.55
N SER A 746 17.70 -14.39 -40.88
CA SER A 746 18.05 -13.98 -42.24
C SER A 746 19.49 -14.36 -42.58
N TRP A 747 19.87 -15.61 -42.33
CA TRP A 747 21.20 -16.09 -42.70
C TRP A 747 21.40 -16.07 -44.22
N SER A 748 22.64 -15.89 -44.67
CA SER A 748 23.03 -15.92 -46.08
C SER A 748 22.98 -17.34 -46.66
N ASN A 749 21.79 -17.94 -46.71
CA ASN A 749 21.49 -19.16 -47.43
C ASN A 749 20.18 -19.03 -48.21
N LYS A 750 20.05 -19.86 -49.24
CA LYS A 750 18.88 -19.90 -50.12
C LYS A 750 17.54 -19.95 -49.37
N THR A 751 17.40 -20.75 -48.31
CA THR A 751 16.09 -20.97 -47.64
C THR A 751 15.66 -19.75 -46.81
N ASP A 752 16.57 -19.11 -46.09
CA ASP A 752 16.25 -17.87 -45.36
C ASP A 752 15.97 -16.71 -46.33
N CYS A 753 16.73 -16.59 -47.42
CA CYS A 753 16.45 -15.63 -48.49
C CYS A 753 15.05 -15.85 -49.12
N GLU A 754 14.70 -17.10 -49.48
CA GLU A 754 13.37 -17.44 -50.05
C GLU A 754 12.22 -17.15 -49.07
N LEU A 755 12.41 -17.39 -47.77
CA LEU A 755 11.40 -17.09 -46.74
C LEU A 755 11.18 -15.59 -46.54
N ASN A 756 12.21 -14.76 -46.74
CA ASN A 756 12.22 -13.32 -46.49
C ASN A 756 12.09 -12.48 -47.78
N GLY A 757 11.92 -13.09 -48.94
CA GLY A 757 11.83 -12.40 -50.24
C GLY A 757 13.14 -11.72 -50.69
N ILE A 758 14.29 -12.13 -50.15
CA ILE A 758 15.59 -11.51 -50.39
C ILE A 758 16.29 -12.19 -51.59
N GLU A 759 17.01 -11.42 -52.41
CA GLU A 759 17.92 -11.97 -53.44
C GLU A 759 19.02 -12.81 -52.77
N TYR A 760 19.10 -14.11 -53.07
CA TYR A 760 20.22 -14.95 -52.61
C TYR A 760 21.49 -14.64 -53.42
N TYR A 761 22.16 -13.54 -53.05
CA TYR A 761 23.27 -12.95 -53.78
C TYR A 761 24.60 -13.69 -53.60
N TYR A 762 24.95 -14.08 -52.37
CA TYR A 762 26.19 -14.81 -52.06
C TYR A 762 26.00 -16.32 -52.33
N THR A 763 25.94 -16.71 -53.60
CA THR A 763 25.63 -18.10 -54.01
C THR A 763 26.78 -19.11 -53.81
N ASP A 764 28.00 -18.63 -53.57
CA ASP A 764 29.22 -19.41 -53.35
C ASP A 764 29.52 -19.69 -51.86
N ASP A 765 28.71 -19.14 -50.95
CA ASP A 765 28.90 -19.18 -49.49
C ASP A 765 27.54 -19.33 -48.78
N VAL A 766 27.43 -20.14 -47.73
CA VAL A 766 26.11 -20.70 -47.35
C VAL A 766 25.91 -20.80 -45.83
N GLU A 767 25.34 -19.74 -45.26
CA GLU A 767 25.39 -19.50 -43.82
C GLU A 767 24.16 -20.00 -43.03
N PRO A 768 24.33 -20.41 -41.75
CA PRO A 768 25.61 -20.54 -41.06
C PRO A 768 26.39 -21.77 -41.55
N ASN A 769 27.66 -21.63 -41.92
CA ASN A 769 28.48 -22.75 -42.39
C ASN A 769 29.33 -23.37 -41.27
N ASN A 770 29.68 -22.57 -40.25
CA ASN A 770 30.50 -22.91 -39.08
C ASN A 770 31.78 -23.71 -39.44
N GLY A 771 32.61 -23.13 -40.31
CA GLY A 771 34.01 -23.48 -40.54
C GLY A 771 34.32 -24.96 -40.84
N ASN A 772 33.69 -25.56 -41.87
CA ASN A 772 34.15 -26.88 -42.34
C ASN A 772 35.51 -26.76 -43.07
N ASN A 773 36.56 -27.43 -42.56
CA ASN A 773 37.56 -28.20 -43.36
C ASN A 773 38.78 -28.74 -42.59
N ASP A 774 38.87 -28.57 -41.26
CA ASP A 774 40.01 -29.09 -40.48
C ASP A 774 39.56 -29.75 -39.16
N PRO A 775 39.69 -31.08 -38.99
CA PRO A 775 39.33 -31.78 -37.74
C PRO A 775 40.11 -31.34 -36.50
N ALA A 776 41.25 -30.64 -36.66
CA ALA A 776 42.00 -30.03 -35.55
C ALA A 776 41.49 -28.63 -35.18
N LYS A 777 40.60 -28.03 -35.98
CA LYS A 777 39.96 -26.72 -35.73
C LYS A 777 38.44 -26.94 -35.59
N LYS A 778 38.04 -27.43 -34.41
CA LYS A 778 36.61 -27.51 -34.05
C LYS A 778 35.96 -26.14 -34.12
N ASP A 779 34.75 -26.10 -34.67
CA ASP A 779 33.74 -25.04 -34.58
C ASP A 779 34.30 -23.62 -34.34
N ALA A 780 34.70 -22.93 -35.41
CA ALA A 780 35.34 -21.62 -35.26
C ALA A 780 34.36 -20.45 -35.04
N GLU A 781 33.12 -20.57 -35.50
CA GLU A 781 32.19 -19.44 -35.63
C GLU A 781 31.07 -19.49 -34.58
N TYR A 782 30.98 -18.40 -33.81
CA TYR A 782 30.29 -18.36 -32.52
C TYR A 782 29.25 -17.24 -32.40
N TYR A 783 29.36 -16.19 -33.22
CA TYR A 783 28.65 -14.92 -33.07
C TYR A 783 27.95 -14.53 -34.38
N THR A 784 26.82 -13.84 -34.32
CA THR A 784 26.16 -13.31 -35.52
C THR A 784 26.84 -12.04 -36.02
N GLN A 785 27.11 -12.00 -37.33
CA GLN A 785 27.52 -10.84 -38.08
C GLN A 785 26.41 -10.42 -39.05
N TYR A 786 26.03 -9.14 -39.08
CA TYR A 786 25.24 -8.56 -40.17
C TYR A 786 26.17 -8.19 -41.34
N THR A 787 25.81 -8.49 -42.59
CA THR A 787 26.70 -8.37 -43.77
C THR A 787 26.20 -7.47 -44.91
N GLY A 788 25.20 -6.63 -44.63
CA GLY A 788 24.48 -5.89 -45.67
C GLY A 788 23.54 -6.80 -46.46
N ARG A 789 22.86 -6.24 -47.47
CA ARG A 789 21.89 -6.97 -48.34
C ARG A 789 20.83 -7.76 -47.56
N TYR A 790 20.45 -7.28 -46.38
CA TYR A 790 19.46 -7.92 -45.51
C TYR A 790 19.86 -9.34 -45.01
N VAL A 791 21.14 -9.74 -45.09
CA VAL A 791 21.60 -11.09 -44.72
C VAL A 791 22.74 -11.14 -43.69
N TRP A 792 22.80 -12.25 -42.96
CA TRP A 792 23.68 -12.49 -41.81
C TRP A 792 24.69 -13.62 -42.10
N ASN A 793 25.83 -13.57 -41.42
CA ASN A 793 26.95 -14.50 -41.48
C ASN A 793 27.33 -14.98 -40.06
N ASP A 794 27.89 -16.18 -39.90
CA ASP A 794 28.47 -16.61 -38.63
C ASP A 794 29.93 -16.14 -38.49
N GLY A 795 30.13 -15.21 -37.56
CA GLY A 795 31.39 -14.50 -37.34
C GLY A 795 32.30 -15.19 -36.32
N HIS A 796 33.60 -14.98 -36.51
CA HIS A 796 34.68 -15.43 -35.62
C HIS A 796 35.75 -14.36 -35.46
N GLU A 797 36.12 -14.09 -34.20
CA GLU A 797 37.16 -13.16 -33.77
C GLU A 797 38.55 -13.33 -34.43
N LYS A 798 38.82 -14.51 -35.03
CA LYS A 798 40.09 -14.84 -35.70
C LYS A 798 39.91 -15.35 -37.15
N GLY A 799 38.74 -15.14 -37.76
CA GLY A 799 38.48 -15.52 -39.15
C GLY A 799 37.87 -14.35 -39.91
N ASN A 800 36.59 -14.10 -39.61
CA ASN A 800 35.75 -13.09 -40.27
C ASN A 800 36.00 -11.73 -39.61
N GLY A 801 37.24 -11.25 -39.81
CA GLY A 801 37.81 -10.12 -39.06
C GLY A 801 39.25 -9.75 -39.43
N TYR A 802 39.78 -10.20 -40.57
CA TYR A 802 41.14 -9.84 -41.04
C TYR A 802 41.12 -9.04 -42.34
N SER A 803 42.10 -8.14 -42.52
CA SER A 803 42.25 -7.29 -43.71
C SER A 803 42.46 -8.05 -45.03
N GLY A 804 42.77 -9.35 -44.98
CA GLY A 804 42.86 -10.25 -46.14
C GLY A 804 41.64 -11.15 -46.37
N SER A 805 40.57 -11.00 -45.60
CA SER A 805 39.30 -11.71 -45.82
C SER A 805 38.43 -11.02 -46.88
N GLN A 806 37.44 -11.73 -47.47
CA GLN A 806 36.46 -11.09 -48.36
C GLN A 806 35.78 -9.91 -47.65
N LYS A 807 35.44 -8.82 -48.37
CA LYS A 807 34.91 -7.58 -47.78
C LYS A 807 33.71 -7.85 -46.85
N ARG A 808 32.69 -8.60 -47.29
CA ARG A 808 31.52 -8.98 -46.47
C ARG A 808 31.86 -9.74 -45.17
N TRP A 809 33.01 -10.39 -45.07
CA TRP A 809 33.51 -11.02 -43.83
C TRP A 809 34.33 -10.03 -42.96
N GLN A 810 34.42 -8.74 -43.31
CA GLN A 810 35.13 -7.71 -42.56
C GLN A 810 34.18 -6.93 -41.65
N ILE A 811 34.44 -6.98 -40.35
CA ILE A 811 33.59 -6.33 -39.34
C ILE A 811 34.18 -4.97 -38.95
N HIS A 812 33.32 -3.95 -39.04
CA HIS A 812 33.64 -2.53 -38.96
C HIS A 812 32.77 -1.76 -37.96
N TYR A 813 31.66 -2.35 -37.52
CA TYR A 813 30.67 -1.70 -36.66
C TYR A 813 30.10 -2.68 -35.63
N TYR A 814 29.38 -2.14 -34.65
CA TYR A 814 28.30 -2.83 -33.95
C TYR A 814 27.08 -1.93 -33.92
N ILE A 815 25.90 -2.50 -33.68
CA ILE A 815 24.67 -1.71 -33.52
C ILE A 815 24.13 -1.94 -32.12
N VAL A 816 23.89 -0.85 -31.41
CA VAL A 816 23.22 -0.82 -30.11
C VAL A 816 21.72 -0.67 -30.33
N GLU A 817 20.95 -1.46 -29.62
CA GLU A 817 19.49 -1.37 -29.53
C GLU A 817 19.12 -0.95 -28.10
N PHE A 818 18.16 -0.03 -27.97
CA PHE A 818 17.61 0.46 -26.71
C PHE A 818 16.10 0.22 -26.70
N THR A 819 15.67 -0.78 -25.92
CA THR A 819 14.29 -1.33 -25.96
C THR A 819 13.81 -1.62 -24.53
N PRO A 820 12.52 -1.40 -24.19
CA PRO A 820 11.98 -1.73 -22.87
C PRO A 820 12.12 -3.23 -22.52
N TYR A 821 12.60 -3.54 -21.31
CA TYR A 821 12.91 -4.92 -20.88
C TYR A 821 12.10 -5.31 -19.63
N GLU A 822 10.80 -5.54 -19.85
CA GLU A 822 9.79 -5.83 -18.81
C GLU A 822 10.00 -7.18 -18.09
N ALA A 823 10.62 -8.18 -18.75
CA ALA A 823 10.73 -9.54 -18.23
C ALA A 823 12.16 -10.07 -18.27
N THR A 824 12.77 -10.23 -17.09
CA THR A 824 13.94 -11.10 -16.91
C THR A 824 13.56 -12.33 -16.10
N ALA A 825 14.30 -13.42 -16.23
CA ALA A 825 14.24 -14.54 -15.28
C ALA A 825 14.98 -14.25 -13.95
N TYR A 826 15.31 -12.98 -13.65
CA TYR A 826 16.33 -12.59 -12.67
C TYR A 826 15.95 -11.40 -11.74
N GLY A 827 14.77 -10.81 -11.88
CA GLY A 827 14.33 -9.70 -11.04
C GLY A 827 13.28 -8.80 -11.70
N PRO A 828 12.82 -7.75 -11.00
CA PRO A 828 11.91 -6.76 -11.58
C PRO A 828 12.55 -6.18 -12.85
N GLY A 829 11.81 -6.24 -13.95
CA GLY A 829 12.27 -5.73 -15.24
C GLY A 829 12.61 -4.23 -15.18
N GLN A 830 13.36 -3.77 -16.17
CA GLN A 830 13.56 -2.34 -16.33
C GLN A 830 12.26 -1.71 -16.83
N ARG A 831 11.41 -1.32 -15.86
CA ARG A 831 10.35 -0.34 -16.07
C ARG A 831 11.00 0.93 -16.61
N ALA A 832 10.92 1.09 -17.92
CA ALA A 832 11.33 2.32 -18.57
C ALA A 832 10.58 3.50 -17.94
N THR A 833 11.25 4.65 -17.79
CA THR A 833 10.60 5.93 -17.46
C THR A 833 9.82 6.42 -18.69
N LYS A 834 8.81 5.63 -19.09
CA LYS A 834 8.35 5.50 -20.47
C LYS A 834 7.59 6.74 -20.94
N THR A 835 8.30 7.67 -21.56
CA THR A 835 7.77 8.81 -22.32
C THR A 835 7.09 8.40 -23.64
N ALA A 836 7.00 7.10 -23.91
CA ALA A 836 6.39 6.49 -25.08
C ALA A 836 4.98 6.00 -24.77
N LEU A 837 3.98 6.61 -25.39
CA LEU A 837 2.63 6.07 -25.39
C LEU A 837 2.53 4.99 -26.46
N HIS A 838 2.39 3.76 -26.03
CA HIS A 838 2.28 2.58 -26.88
C HIS A 838 0.91 1.95 -26.69
N ALA A 839 0.23 1.67 -27.79
CA ALA A 839 -1.01 0.89 -27.79
C ALA A 839 -0.90 -0.23 -28.84
N GLU A 840 -1.14 -1.46 -28.41
CA GLU A 840 -1.14 -2.66 -29.23
C GLU A 840 -2.49 -3.37 -29.11
N ARG A 841 -3.02 -3.84 -30.23
CA ARG A 841 -4.20 -4.72 -30.24
C ARG A 841 -4.20 -5.65 -31.44
N GLU A 842 -4.57 -6.89 -31.20
CA GLU A 842 -4.87 -7.88 -32.24
C GLU A 842 -6.32 -7.73 -32.71
N TYR A 843 -6.52 -7.67 -34.03
CA TYR A 843 -7.82 -7.52 -34.66
C TYR A 843 -8.13 -8.71 -35.57
N ASN A 844 -9.30 -9.28 -35.34
CA ASN A 844 -9.94 -10.27 -36.17
C ASN A 844 -11.43 -9.91 -36.32
N LYS A 845 -12.11 -10.48 -37.32
CA LYS A 845 -13.53 -10.23 -37.58
C LYS A 845 -14.48 -11.26 -36.92
N ASN A 846 -13.93 -12.33 -36.35
CA ASN A 846 -14.63 -13.50 -35.82
C ASN A 846 -14.57 -13.58 -34.29
#